data_AF-A0A8C2G7G6-F1
#
_entry.id   AF-A0A8C2G7G6-F1
#
_cell.length_a   1.000
_cell.length_b   1.000
_cell.length_c   1.000
_cell.angle_alpha   90.00
_cell.angle_beta   90.00
_cell.angle_gamma   90.00
#
_symmetry.space_group_name_H-M   'P 1'
#
loop_
_entity.id
_entity.type
_entity.pdbx_description
1 polymer ?
#
loop_
_entity_poly.entity_id
_entity_poly.type
_entity_poly.pdbx_seq_one_letter_code
_entity_poly.pdbx_strand_id
1 'polypeptide(L)'
;MDVFVDNFTEAHRWIYDLADSHVLLQYLAWVAYSMFLMCFAAGFANIVSIQAAGSGIPEMKTCLRGVMLQEYLTFKTLVSKVISLICVLGSELPVGKEGPFVHIGSMCAALLCKFMSLFSGIYKVLENFIIARNKEMMTVGCAVGIGCCFASPIGGALFSLEVTSMFFVARNYWRGFLSATFGAFIFRLLPVWNRQEDTLMALYATKYRLDFPFDLQELPVFAVMGIVCGFGGAFFVYLYGKITLFVKKQKATNSFLMKNCFLYSALVSVLISTLTFPLGFGQFMAGQLTQRESLISFFDHRTWSNHGIVADFDNDDHLAAWKHPQANVFVILSIFVIMKVNKHTDTQFSLLFIFSYDDSQIKGNAYVCVLGAAFGRLVGEGLATLFPDGFNMDGHVYHITPGVYAVVGAAALTAGVTHTISTGVIMMELTGQINYALPILISVILSNMISQSLQPSIYDKVIRIKKLPYLPMLSWGHRDKYNIHVGDFMKREVRYITLNSTYRDIFKILGSGNLKTLPLVKSTESMLLLGSVERAQLLALLKQRSQHLRKENAPTMPISYKVHFQIEEWEEQQLDEQVNFNNCKIDPAPFQLVERTSLHKTHTMFSVLNLDYAYVTSIGRLVGVVSLKELCKAIEGSLPADGVRLRPILATFRDRGVRGSWTETTELRKLLDHQIKKQTEKMKSSSIITTILGEMCTFY
;
A
#
# COMPACT_ATOMS: atom_id res chain seq x y z
N MET A 1 -12.25 6.00 -17.33
CA MET A 1 -12.72 6.31 -15.96
C MET A 1 -13.17 7.75 -15.91
N ASP A 2 -12.28 8.71 -16.16
CA ASP A 2 -12.62 10.15 -16.07
C ASP A 2 -13.83 10.54 -16.92
N VAL A 3 -13.93 10.11 -18.18
CA VAL A 3 -15.13 10.34 -19.03
C VAL A 3 -16.44 9.88 -18.36
N PHE A 4 -16.45 8.74 -17.67
CA PHE A 4 -17.66 8.29 -16.97
C PHE A 4 -17.95 9.14 -15.73
N VAL A 5 -16.91 9.60 -15.04
CA VAL A 5 -17.05 10.49 -13.88
C VAL A 5 -17.62 11.83 -14.34
N ASP A 6 -17.10 12.40 -15.43
CA ASP A 6 -17.58 13.65 -16.00
C ASP A 6 -19.06 13.53 -16.42
N ASN A 7 -19.44 12.44 -17.10
CA ASN A 7 -20.84 12.17 -17.43
C ASN A 7 -21.74 12.02 -16.19
N PHE A 8 -21.24 11.41 -15.11
CA PHE A 8 -22.00 11.32 -13.86
C PHE A 8 -22.15 12.69 -13.19
N THR A 9 -21.12 13.54 -13.20
CA THR A 9 -21.19 14.91 -12.69
C THR A 9 -22.15 15.77 -13.51
N GLU A 10 -22.10 15.68 -14.84
CA GLU A 10 -23.02 16.39 -15.74
C GLU A 10 -24.47 15.94 -15.52
N ALA A 11 -24.70 14.63 -15.40
CA ALA A 11 -26.02 14.09 -15.06
C ALA A 11 -26.51 14.58 -13.68
N HIS A 12 -25.61 14.69 -12.69
CA HIS A 12 -25.94 15.21 -11.37
C HIS A 12 -26.41 16.66 -11.43
N ARG A 13 -25.66 17.51 -12.14
CA ARG A 13 -26.00 18.92 -12.38
C ARG A 13 -27.32 19.06 -13.11
N TRP A 14 -27.51 18.31 -14.18
CA TRP A 14 -28.75 18.32 -14.95
C TRP A 14 -29.97 17.94 -14.10
N ILE A 15 -29.85 16.94 -13.21
CA ILE A 15 -30.92 16.56 -12.28
C ILE A 15 -31.18 17.66 -11.24
N TYR A 16 -30.12 18.32 -10.75
CA TYR A 16 -30.24 19.44 -9.82
C TYR A 16 -30.95 20.64 -10.45
N ASP A 17 -30.60 21.00 -11.69
CA ASP A 17 -31.19 22.11 -12.43
C ASP A 17 -32.65 21.82 -12.82
N LEU A 18 -32.98 20.57 -13.14
CA LEU A 18 -34.37 20.17 -13.40
C LEU A 18 -35.27 20.33 -12.17
N ALA A 19 -34.69 20.27 -10.96
CA ALA A 19 -35.40 20.40 -9.69
C ALA A 19 -35.57 21.87 -9.23
N ASP A 20 -35.16 22.87 -10.02
CA ASP A 20 -35.07 24.29 -9.60
C ASP A 20 -36.39 24.95 -9.18
N SER A 21 -37.52 24.34 -9.52
CA SER A 21 -38.85 24.77 -9.05
C SER A 21 -39.01 24.81 -7.52
N HIS A 22 -38.34 23.91 -6.78
CA HIS A 22 -38.49 23.79 -5.33
C HIS A 22 -37.19 23.40 -4.62
N VAL A 23 -36.79 24.17 -3.62
CA VAL A 23 -35.56 23.94 -2.82
C VAL A 23 -35.53 22.55 -2.16
N LEU A 24 -36.69 22.05 -1.70
CA LEU A 24 -36.78 20.71 -1.11
C LEU A 24 -36.52 19.62 -2.16
N LEU A 25 -36.97 19.82 -3.40
CA LEU A 25 -36.72 18.88 -4.50
C LEU A 25 -35.24 18.91 -4.91
N GLN A 26 -34.63 20.09 -4.99
CA GLN A 26 -33.18 20.23 -5.24
C GLN A 26 -32.35 19.55 -4.15
N TYR A 27 -32.72 19.72 -2.89
CA TYR A 27 -32.06 19.05 -1.77
C TYR A 27 -32.18 17.53 -1.86
N LEU A 28 -33.38 17.01 -2.13
CA LEU A 28 -33.60 15.58 -2.30
C LEU A 28 -32.84 15.02 -3.50
N ALA A 29 -32.82 15.74 -4.63
CA ALA A 29 -32.06 15.38 -5.82
C ALA A 29 -30.56 15.27 -5.53
N TRP A 30 -29.98 16.30 -4.90
CA TRP A 30 -28.57 16.37 -4.52
C TRP A 30 -28.16 15.22 -3.59
N VAL A 31 -28.95 14.96 -2.55
CA VAL A 31 -28.65 13.92 -1.56
C VAL A 31 -28.90 12.52 -2.12
N ALA A 32 -30.01 12.30 -2.82
CA ALA A 32 -30.37 10.98 -3.35
C ALA A 32 -29.37 10.49 -4.40
N TYR A 33 -28.86 11.39 -5.25
CA TYR A 33 -27.89 11.05 -6.28
C TYR A 33 -26.58 10.53 -5.68
N SER A 34 -25.94 11.32 -4.80
CA SER A 34 -24.72 10.90 -4.09
C SER A 34 -24.96 9.63 -3.25
N MET A 35 -26.12 9.49 -2.62
CA MET A 35 -26.45 8.32 -1.80
C MET A 35 -26.53 7.05 -2.65
N PHE A 36 -27.21 7.11 -3.81
CA PHE A 36 -27.36 5.98 -4.71
C PHE A 36 -26.01 5.46 -5.21
N LEU A 37 -25.16 6.35 -5.75
CA LEU A 37 -23.86 5.95 -6.29
C LEU A 37 -22.92 5.37 -5.21
N MET A 38 -22.95 5.93 -3.99
CA MET A 38 -22.15 5.40 -2.89
C MET A 38 -22.61 4.05 -2.38
N CYS A 39 -23.92 3.83 -2.26
CA CYS A 39 -24.48 2.54 -1.90
C CYS A 39 -24.17 1.48 -2.97
N PHE A 40 -24.25 1.85 -4.25
CA PHE A 40 -23.87 0.96 -5.35
C PHE A 40 -22.39 0.60 -5.29
N ALA A 41 -21.50 1.57 -5.12
CA ALA A 41 -20.06 1.33 -5.01
C ALA A 41 -19.71 0.40 -3.84
N ALA A 42 -20.26 0.66 -2.65
CA ALA A 42 -20.04 -0.17 -1.47
C ALA A 42 -20.60 -1.59 -1.64
N GLY A 43 -21.79 -1.71 -2.24
CA GLY A 43 -22.40 -3.00 -2.55
C GLY A 43 -21.56 -3.81 -3.53
N PHE A 44 -21.13 -3.19 -4.62
CA PHE A 44 -20.33 -3.83 -5.65
C PHE A 44 -18.97 -4.28 -5.13
N ALA A 45 -18.30 -3.43 -4.34
CA ALA A 45 -17.05 -3.80 -3.67
C ALA A 45 -17.25 -5.02 -2.75
N ASN A 46 -18.27 -5.01 -1.90
CA ASN A 46 -18.52 -6.11 -0.97
C ASN A 46 -18.88 -7.44 -1.63
N ILE A 47 -19.68 -7.41 -2.72
CA ILE A 47 -20.11 -8.61 -3.44
C ILE A 47 -18.97 -9.19 -4.28
N VAL A 48 -18.24 -8.33 -4.99
CA VAL A 48 -17.20 -8.78 -5.93
C VAL A 48 -15.88 -9.01 -5.20
N SER A 49 -15.30 -8.01 -4.56
CA SER A 49 -14.10 -8.24 -3.76
C SER A 49 -13.94 -7.22 -2.66
N ILE A 50 -14.10 -7.70 -1.42
CA ILE A 50 -13.86 -6.92 -0.22
C ILE A 50 -12.44 -6.32 -0.19
N GLN A 51 -11.47 -7.00 -0.82
CA GLN A 51 -10.07 -6.57 -0.92
C GLN A 51 -9.85 -5.38 -1.87
N ALA A 52 -10.88 -4.95 -2.62
CA ALA A 52 -10.81 -3.75 -3.44
C ALA A 52 -10.85 -2.46 -2.61
N ALA A 53 -11.42 -2.53 -1.39
CA ALA A 53 -11.45 -1.43 -0.44
C ALA A 53 -10.03 -1.01 -0.05
N GLY A 54 -9.80 0.28 0.12
CA GLY A 54 -8.52 0.87 0.48
C GLY A 54 -7.95 1.75 -0.62
N SER A 55 -7.02 2.64 -0.26
CA SER A 55 -6.10 3.26 -1.23
C SER A 55 -5.32 2.20 -1.99
N GLY A 56 -4.68 1.27 -1.28
CA GLY A 56 -3.78 0.29 -1.88
C GLY A 56 -2.30 0.69 -1.80
N ILE A 57 -1.96 1.97 -1.54
CA ILE A 57 -0.55 2.37 -1.36
C ILE A 57 0.12 1.66 -0.15
N PRO A 58 -0.49 1.60 1.05
CA PRO A 58 0.07 0.87 2.21
C PRO A 58 0.31 -0.62 1.91
N GLU A 59 -0.63 -1.24 1.23
CA GLU A 59 -0.59 -2.64 0.84
C GLU A 59 0.50 -2.86 -0.21
N MET A 60 0.61 -1.98 -1.19
CA MET A 60 1.67 -2.02 -2.19
C MET A 60 3.06 -1.80 -1.59
N LYS A 61 3.20 -0.85 -0.66
CA LYS A 61 4.44 -0.63 0.12
C LYS A 61 4.81 -1.88 0.91
N THR A 62 3.84 -2.61 1.45
CA THR A 62 4.04 -3.88 2.15
C THR A 62 4.46 -5.01 1.19
N CYS A 63 3.81 -5.12 0.03
CA CYS A 63 4.16 -6.08 -1.02
C CYS A 63 5.58 -5.88 -1.56
N LEU A 64 5.97 -4.64 -1.84
CA LEU A 64 7.28 -4.30 -2.40
C LEU A 64 8.41 -4.52 -1.38
N ARG A 65 8.12 -4.40 -0.08
CA ARG A 65 9.02 -4.77 1.02
C ARG A 65 9.16 -6.28 1.26
N GLY A 66 8.44 -7.10 0.50
CA GLY A 66 8.64 -8.54 0.46
C GLY A 66 7.45 -9.39 0.89
N VAL A 67 6.42 -8.80 1.52
CA VAL A 67 5.25 -9.56 1.97
C VAL A 67 4.14 -9.51 0.91
N MET A 68 4.15 -10.51 0.03
CA MET A 68 3.21 -10.60 -1.09
C MET A 68 1.79 -10.93 -0.64
N LEU A 69 0.85 -10.00 -0.86
CA LEU A 69 -0.58 -10.17 -0.61
C LEU A 69 -1.30 -10.66 -1.90
N GLN A 70 -1.26 -11.96 -2.17
CA GLN A 70 -1.76 -12.50 -3.45
C GLN A 70 -3.26 -12.25 -3.71
N GLU A 71 -4.08 -12.19 -2.66
CA GLU A 71 -5.53 -11.93 -2.77
C GLU A 71 -5.86 -10.49 -3.21
N TYR A 72 -4.92 -9.55 -3.05
CA TYR A 72 -5.06 -8.16 -3.49
C TYR A 72 -4.73 -7.97 -4.98
N LEU A 73 -3.97 -8.90 -5.59
CA LEU A 73 -3.47 -8.79 -6.96
C LEU A 73 -4.24 -9.66 -7.95
N THR A 74 -5.57 -9.74 -7.79
CA THR A 74 -6.45 -10.57 -8.61
C THR A 74 -7.17 -9.75 -9.69
N PHE A 75 -7.64 -10.41 -10.75
CA PHE A 75 -8.48 -9.76 -11.76
C PHE A 75 -9.85 -9.34 -11.17
N LYS A 76 -10.39 -10.13 -10.23
CA LYS A 76 -11.64 -9.83 -9.53
C LYS A 76 -11.54 -8.51 -8.74
N THR A 77 -10.42 -8.30 -8.03
CA THR A 77 -10.14 -7.04 -7.33
C THR A 77 -9.97 -5.87 -8.29
N LEU A 78 -9.36 -6.07 -9.45
CA LEU A 78 -9.18 -5.02 -10.46
C LEU A 78 -10.53 -4.48 -10.94
N VAL A 79 -11.42 -5.37 -11.41
CA VAL A 79 -12.75 -5.00 -11.90
C VAL A 79 -13.58 -4.34 -10.81
N SER A 80 -13.58 -4.95 -9.60
CA SER A 80 -14.26 -4.40 -8.43
C SER A 80 -13.81 -2.98 -8.11
N LYS A 81 -12.49 -2.74 -8.12
CA LYS A 81 -11.90 -1.45 -7.76
C LYS A 81 -12.16 -0.36 -8.79
N VAL A 82 -12.06 -0.68 -10.08
CA VAL A 82 -12.31 0.30 -11.15
C VAL A 82 -13.76 0.78 -11.13
N ILE A 83 -14.74 -0.13 -11.08
CA ILE A 83 -16.16 0.23 -11.10
C ILE A 83 -16.55 0.98 -9.83
N SER A 84 -16.13 0.49 -8.66
CA SER A 84 -16.44 1.15 -7.38
C SER A 84 -15.85 2.56 -7.32
N LEU A 85 -14.63 2.75 -7.85
CA LEU A 85 -13.98 4.06 -7.88
C LEU A 85 -14.68 5.03 -8.84
N ILE A 86 -15.18 4.58 -10.00
CA ILE A 86 -15.96 5.44 -10.91
C ILE A 86 -17.19 5.97 -10.17
N CYS A 87 -17.95 5.10 -9.50
CA CYS A 87 -19.16 5.51 -8.78
C CYS A 87 -18.86 6.41 -7.57
N VAL A 88 -17.75 6.17 -6.86
CA VAL A 88 -17.34 7.02 -5.72
C VAL A 88 -16.94 8.41 -6.20
N LEU A 89 -16.17 8.52 -7.29
CA LEU A 89 -15.80 9.82 -7.86
C LEU A 89 -17.02 10.55 -8.45
N GLY A 90 -17.89 9.83 -9.14
CA GLY A 90 -19.15 10.37 -9.69
C GLY A 90 -20.16 10.80 -8.61
N SER A 91 -20.02 10.33 -7.37
CA SER A 91 -20.86 10.80 -6.24
C SER A 91 -20.48 12.19 -5.72
N GLU A 92 -19.40 12.78 -6.25
CA GLU A 92 -18.83 14.09 -5.88
C GLU A 92 -18.37 14.22 -4.43
N LEU A 93 -18.33 13.10 -3.70
CA LEU A 93 -17.72 13.07 -2.39
C LEU A 93 -16.22 13.41 -2.49
N PRO A 94 -15.65 14.06 -1.46
CA PRO A 94 -14.26 14.50 -1.50
C PRO A 94 -13.31 13.31 -1.37
N VAL A 95 -13.00 12.67 -2.50
CA VAL A 95 -12.30 11.38 -2.58
C VAL A 95 -11.29 11.42 -3.73
N GLY A 96 -10.04 11.04 -3.47
CA GLY A 96 -8.96 11.07 -4.45
C GLY A 96 -8.78 9.75 -5.22
N LYS A 97 -8.50 9.82 -6.51
CA LYS A 97 -8.27 8.62 -7.35
C LYS A 97 -6.86 8.03 -7.29
N GLU A 98 -5.89 8.78 -6.77
CA GLU A 98 -4.45 8.49 -6.82
C GLU A 98 -4.08 7.12 -6.23
N GLY A 99 -4.44 6.90 -4.97
CA GLY A 99 -4.12 5.68 -4.23
C GLY A 99 -4.63 4.42 -4.93
N PRO A 100 -5.94 4.35 -5.24
CA PRO A 100 -6.50 3.28 -6.03
C PRO A 100 -5.83 3.08 -7.39
N PHE A 101 -5.42 4.15 -8.07
CA PHE A 101 -4.73 4.07 -9.35
C PHE A 101 -3.35 3.42 -9.24
N VAL A 102 -2.61 3.66 -8.15
CA VAL A 102 -1.34 2.95 -7.85
C VAL A 102 -1.59 1.44 -7.73
N HIS A 103 -2.68 1.06 -7.05
CA HIS A 103 -3.06 -0.33 -6.90
C HIS A 103 -3.49 -0.96 -8.23
N ILE A 104 -4.32 -0.25 -9.01
CA ILE A 104 -4.76 -0.66 -10.35
C ILE A 104 -3.56 -0.88 -11.27
N GLY A 105 -2.62 0.06 -11.32
CA GLY A 105 -1.41 -0.06 -12.13
C GLY A 105 -0.56 -1.27 -11.73
N SER A 106 -0.45 -1.54 -10.42
CA SER A 106 0.23 -2.71 -9.89
C SER A 106 -0.48 -4.03 -10.20
N MET A 107 -1.82 -4.05 -10.16
CA MET A 107 -2.61 -5.21 -10.56
C MET A 107 -2.46 -5.49 -12.05
N CYS A 108 -2.54 -4.46 -12.91
CA CYS A 108 -2.33 -4.59 -14.35
C CYS A 108 -0.95 -5.16 -14.65
N ALA A 109 0.10 -4.65 -13.99
CA ALA A 109 1.45 -5.19 -14.08
C ALA A 109 1.54 -6.67 -13.69
N ALA A 110 0.98 -7.04 -12.53
CA ALA A 110 1.01 -8.42 -12.03
C ALA A 110 0.19 -9.39 -12.90
N LEU A 111 -0.96 -8.95 -13.41
CA LEU A 111 -1.81 -9.73 -14.29
C LEU A 111 -1.20 -9.87 -15.69
N LEU A 112 -0.53 -8.83 -16.19
CA LEU A 112 0.22 -8.91 -17.45
C LEU A 112 1.37 -9.91 -17.33
N CYS A 113 2.10 -9.94 -16.21
CA CYS A 113 3.11 -10.97 -15.97
C CYS A 113 2.52 -12.39 -16.01
N LYS A 114 1.36 -12.61 -15.39
CA LYS A 114 0.66 -13.90 -15.44
C LYS A 114 0.21 -14.24 -16.86
N PHE A 115 -0.38 -13.28 -17.57
CA PHE A 115 -0.81 -13.48 -18.94
C PHE A 115 0.37 -13.85 -19.86
N MET A 116 1.50 -13.14 -19.76
CA MET A 116 2.71 -13.46 -20.54
C MET A 116 3.27 -14.84 -20.20
N SER A 117 3.13 -15.32 -18.95
CA SER A 117 3.54 -16.69 -18.60
C SER A 117 2.71 -17.79 -19.28
N LEU A 118 1.47 -17.52 -19.70
CA LEU A 118 0.64 -18.50 -20.44
C LEU A 118 1.20 -18.78 -21.84
N PHE A 119 1.85 -17.79 -22.46
CA PHE A 119 2.51 -17.94 -23.77
C PHE A 119 3.95 -18.45 -23.64
N SER A 120 4.42 -18.73 -22.41
CA SER A 120 5.80 -19.12 -22.10
C SER A 120 6.10 -20.61 -22.27
N GLY A 121 5.20 -21.42 -22.85
CA GLY A 121 5.45 -22.84 -23.16
C GLY A 121 6.72 -23.10 -23.97
N ILE A 122 7.30 -22.06 -24.59
CA ILE A 122 8.53 -22.09 -25.40
C ILE A 122 9.79 -21.75 -24.55
N TYR A 123 9.66 -21.10 -23.38
CA TYR A 123 10.80 -20.69 -22.54
C TYR A 123 10.53 -20.90 -21.04
N LYS A 124 10.68 -22.12 -20.52
CA LYS A 124 10.65 -22.43 -19.08
C LYS A 124 11.60 -21.56 -18.22
N VAL A 125 12.67 -21.05 -18.83
CA VAL A 125 13.63 -20.11 -18.21
C VAL A 125 13.00 -18.72 -18.00
N LEU A 126 12.11 -18.29 -18.90
CA LEU A 126 11.45 -16.99 -18.84
C LEU A 126 10.37 -16.94 -17.74
N GLU A 127 9.69 -18.06 -17.49
CA GLU A 127 8.70 -18.19 -16.41
C GLU A 127 9.30 -17.91 -15.02
N ASN A 128 10.40 -18.59 -14.68
CA ASN A 128 11.10 -18.37 -13.41
C ASN A 128 11.67 -16.95 -13.31
N PHE A 129 12.11 -16.37 -14.44
CA PHE A 129 12.60 -15.00 -14.50
C PHE A 129 11.50 -13.95 -14.30
N ILE A 130 10.31 -14.14 -14.88
CA ILE A 130 9.17 -13.23 -14.73
C ILE A 130 8.61 -13.30 -13.30
N ILE A 131 8.50 -14.50 -12.73
CA ILE A 131 8.02 -14.69 -11.35
C ILE A 131 9.02 -14.10 -10.33
N ALA A 132 10.32 -14.29 -10.55
CA ALA A 132 11.37 -13.68 -9.72
C ALA A 132 11.36 -12.14 -9.76
N ARG A 133 10.96 -11.56 -10.89
CA ARG A 133 10.93 -10.10 -11.10
C ARG A 133 9.55 -9.46 -10.93
N ASN A 134 8.55 -10.21 -10.46
CA ASN A 134 7.19 -9.72 -10.29
C ASN A 134 7.14 -8.46 -9.39
N LYS A 135 7.98 -8.41 -8.34
CA LYS A 135 8.13 -7.21 -7.49
C LYS A 135 8.59 -5.99 -8.29
N GLU A 136 9.60 -6.14 -9.17
CA GLU A 136 10.08 -5.05 -10.01
C GLU A 136 8.99 -4.56 -10.98
N MET A 137 8.22 -5.48 -11.58
CA MET A 137 7.11 -5.12 -12.47
C MET A 137 5.99 -4.40 -11.73
N MET A 138 5.68 -4.80 -10.50
CA MET A 138 4.71 -4.11 -9.64
C MET A 138 5.17 -2.69 -9.30
N THR A 139 6.47 -2.46 -9.07
CA THR A 139 7.01 -1.10 -8.86
C THR A 139 6.85 -0.23 -10.10
N VAL A 140 7.08 -0.79 -11.29
CA VAL A 140 6.79 -0.11 -12.57
C VAL A 140 5.29 0.17 -12.70
N GLY A 141 4.42 -0.78 -12.34
CA GLY A 141 2.98 -0.59 -12.29
C GLY A 141 2.53 0.52 -11.35
N CYS A 142 3.16 0.68 -10.19
CA CYS A 142 2.94 1.81 -9.28
C CYS A 142 3.26 3.15 -9.97
N ALA A 143 4.42 3.25 -10.63
CA ALA A 143 4.86 4.46 -11.33
C ALA A 143 3.91 4.84 -12.46
N VAL A 144 3.50 3.86 -13.27
CA VAL A 144 2.50 4.05 -14.34
C VAL A 144 1.16 4.51 -13.78
N GLY A 145 0.71 3.91 -12.67
CA GLY A 145 -0.56 4.28 -12.02
C GLY A 145 -0.60 5.76 -11.62
N ILE A 146 0.47 6.26 -11.00
CA ILE A 146 0.59 7.67 -10.60
C ILE A 146 0.77 8.57 -11.83
N GLY A 147 1.65 8.16 -12.75
CA GLY A 147 1.93 8.92 -13.98
C GLY A 147 0.69 9.12 -14.86
N CYS A 148 -0.16 8.10 -14.98
CA CYS A 148 -1.44 8.19 -15.68
C CYS A 148 -2.47 9.02 -14.90
N CYS A 149 -2.49 8.93 -13.57
CA CYS A 149 -3.46 9.64 -12.73
C CYS A 149 -3.30 11.17 -12.82
N PHE A 150 -2.06 11.64 -12.92
CA PHE A 150 -1.73 13.06 -12.97
C PHE A 150 -1.23 13.53 -14.34
N ALA A 151 -1.17 12.65 -15.34
CA ALA A 151 -0.47 12.91 -16.60
C ALA A 151 0.96 13.47 -16.39
N SER A 152 1.65 12.98 -15.36
CA SER A 152 2.92 13.48 -14.82
C SER A 152 3.94 12.33 -14.79
N PRO A 153 4.69 12.10 -15.89
CA PRO A 153 5.58 10.94 -16.00
C PRO A 153 6.81 11.05 -15.10
N ILE A 154 7.45 12.22 -15.00
CA ILE A 154 8.64 12.40 -14.14
C ILE A 154 8.20 12.37 -12.67
N GLY A 155 7.20 13.18 -12.33
CA GLY A 155 6.67 13.27 -10.97
C GLY A 155 6.11 11.93 -10.48
N GLY A 156 5.39 11.20 -11.34
CA GLY A 156 4.84 9.88 -11.00
C GLY A 156 5.89 8.79 -10.82
N ALA A 157 6.95 8.79 -11.63
CA ALA A 157 8.08 7.88 -11.44
C ALA A 157 8.79 8.15 -10.11
N LEU A 158 9.15 9.42 -9.82
CA LEU A 158 9.81 9.81 -8.57
C LEU A 158 8.94 9.53 -7.35
N PHE A 159 7.65 9.84 -7.39
CA PHE A 159 6.73 9.57 -6.29
C PHE A 159 6.63 8.07 -5.99
N SER A 160 6.55 7.24 -7.03
CA SER A 160 6.55 5.78 -6.85
C SER A 160 7.84 5.32 -6.16
N LEU A 161 9.00 5.89 -6.50
CA LEU A 161 10.26 5.58 -5.82
C LEU A 161 10.22 5.95 -4.35
N GLU A 162 9.86 7.20 -4.04
CA GLU A 162 9.92 7.76 -2.69
C GLU A 162 8.97 7.04 -1.73
N VAL A 163 7.75 6.71 -2.18
CA VAL A 163 6.72 6.13 -1.31
C VAL A 163 6.89 4.62 -1.13
N THR A 164 7.29 3.90 -2.17
CA THR A 164 7.16 2.43 -2.18
C THR A 164 8.37 1.68 -1.62
N SER A 165 9.59 2.20 -1.78
CA SER A 165 10.82 1.43 -1.54
C SER A 165 11.89 2.25 -0.81
N MET A 166 12.60 1.66 0.15
CA MET A 166 13.79 2.29 0.76
C MET A 166 15.01 2.22 -0.16
N PHE A 167 15.14 1.11 -0.86
CA PHE A 167 16.25 0.83 -1.76
C PHE A 167 15.68 0.53 -3.12
N PHE A 168 16.34 1.05 -4.14
CA PHE A 168 15.81 0.98 -5.47
C PHE A 168 16.91 0.76 -6.50
N VAL A 169 16.63 -0.14 -7.45
CA VAL A 169 17.54 -0.44 -8.57
C VAL A 169 17.26 0.55 -9.69
N ALA A 170 18.23 1.39 -10.06
CA ALA A 170 18.07 2.44 -11.09
C ALA A 170 17.39 1.96 -12.41
N ARG A 171 17.63 0.70 -12.80
CA ARG A 171 16.96 0.05 -13.94
C ARG A 171 15.43 0.09 -13.87
N ASN A 172 14.86 -0.09 -12.67
CA ASN A 172 13.42 -0.07 -12.49
C ASN A 172 12.86 1.36 -12.65
N TYR A 173 13.68 2.40 -12.43
CA TYR A 173 13.25 3.80 -12.53
C TYR A 173 13.11 4.14 -13.99
N TRP A 174 14.11 3.78 -14.80
CA TRP A 174 14.04 3.96 -16.24
C TRP A 174 12.83 3.25 -16.86
N ARG A 175 12.53 2.02 -16.42
CA ARG A 175 11.35 1.28 -16.86
C ARG A 175 10.05 1.94 -16.42
N GLY A 176 9.97 2.36 -15.16
CA GLY A 176 8.85 3.10 -14.60
C GLY A 176 8.58 4.40 -15.35
N PHE A 177 9.63 5.20 -15.56
CA PHE A 177 9.60 6.45 -16.28
C PHE A 177 9.16 6.26 -17.73
N LEU A 178 9.79 5.36 -18.49
CA LEU A 178 9.42 5.10 -19.88
C LEU A 178 7.94 4.67 -20.00
N SER A 179 7.50 3.73 -19.17
CA SER A 179 6.11 3.27 -19.18
C SER A 179 5.13 4.36 -18.75
N ALA A 180 5.49 5.19 -17.77
CA ALA A 180 4.67 6.31 -17.33
C ALA A 180 4.56 7.40 -18.41
N THR A 181 5.64 7.67 -19.16
CA THR A 181 5.62 8.59 -20.31
C THR A 181 4.68 8.11 -21.40
N PHE A 182 4.72 6.83 -21.77
CA PHE A 182 3.74 6.27 -22.71
C PHE A 182 2.30 6.39 -22.17
N GLY A 183 2.08 6.10 -20.88
CA GLY A 183 0.77 6.26 -20.24
C GLY A 183 0.25 7.70 -20.27
N ALA A 184 1.09 8.66 -19.87
CA ALA A 184 0.76 10.09 -19.88
C ALA A 184 0.55 10.63 -21.30
N PHE A 185 1.36 10.17 -22.28
CA PHE A 185 1.21 10.52 -23.68
C PHE A 185 -0.14 10.07 -24.23
N ILE A 186 -0.51 8.79 -24.03
CA ILE A 186 -1.81 8.27 -24.46
C ILE A 186 -2.96 8.99 -23.76
N PHE A 187 -2.82 9.28 -22.46
CA PHE A 187 -3.82 10.02 -21.70
C PHE A 187 -4.09 11.43 -22.28
N ARG A 188 -3.06 12.15 -22.75
CA ARG A 188 -3.21 13.47 -23.40
C ARG A 188 -3.64 13.36 -24.86
N LEU A 189 -3.23 12.30 -25.57
CA LEU A 189 -3.54 12.11 -26.99
C LEU A 189 -5.01 11.75 -27.23
N LEU A 190 -5.61 10.94 -26.36
CA LEU A 190 -6.99 10.45 -26.54
C LEU A 190 -8.05 11.57 -26.59
N PRO A 191 -8.06 12.59 -25.71
CA PRO A 191 -8.99 13.72 -25.80
C PRO A 191 -8.86 14.49 -27.11
N VAL A 192 -7.63 14.72 -27.59
CA VAL A 192 -7.37 15.38 -28.88
C VAL A 192 -7.90 14.54 -30.04
N TRP A 193 -7.67 13.22 -30.00
CA TRP A 193 -8.21 12.29 -31.00
C TRP A 193 -9.74 12.29 -31.03
N ASN A 194 -10.36 12.39 -29.86
CA ASN A 194 -11.81 12.48 -29.70
C ASN A 194 -12.37 13.89 -29.97
N ARG A 195 -11.53 14.85 -30.41
CA ARG A 195 -11.87 16.27 -30.64
C ARG A 195 -12.49 16.98 -29.44
N GLN A 196 -12.11 16.57 -28.22
CA GLN A 196 -12.51 17.22 -26.98
C GLN A 196 -11.56 18.37 -26.60
N GLU A 197 -10.30 18.29 -27.04
CA GLU A 197 -9.28 19.32 -26.81
C GLU A 197 -8.51 19.61 -28.11
N ASP A 198 -8.10 20.86 -28.32
CA ASP A 198 -7.40 21.27 -29.55
C ASP A 198 -5.92 20.86 -29.57
N THR A 199 -5.29 20.74 -28.39
CA THR A 199 -3.84 20.50 -28.26
C THR A 199 -3.51 19.71 -27.00
N LEU A 200 -2.29 19.13 -26.96
CA LEU A 200 -1.77 18.36 -25.82
C LEU A 200 -1.38 19.27 -24.64
N MET A 201 -2.37 19.78 -23.91
CA MET A 201 -2.12 20.65 -22.76
C MET A 201 -1.87 19.87 -21.46
N ALA A 202 -1.28 20.56 -20.48
CA ALA A 202 -1.20 20.04 -19.11
C ALA A 202 -2.59 20.03 -18.48
N LEU A 203 -2.85 19.11 -17.54
CA LEU A 203 -4.18 18.88 -16.97
C LEU A 203 -4.77 20.11 -16.26
N TYR A 204 -3.90 20.93 -15.66
CA TYR A 204 -4.25 22.20 -15.02
C TYR A 204 -3.37 23.32 -15.59
N ALA A 205 -3.33 23.45 -16.93
CA ALA A 205 -2.49 24.45 -17.58
C ALA A 205 -2.77 25.86 -17.04
N THR A 206 -1.74 26.47 -16.46
CA THR A 206 -1.79 27.84 -15.93
C THR A 206 -1.06 28.80 -16.85
N LYS A 207 -1.53 30.05 -16.90
CA LYS A 207 -0.93 31.12 -17.69
C LYS A 207 -0.36 32.20 -16.77
N TYR A 208 0.63 31.85 -15.96
CA TYR A 208 1.37 32.86 -15.18
C TYR A 208 2.43 33.55 -16.04
N ARG A 209 2.87 34.73 -15.57
CA ARG A 209 3.92 35.53 -16.19
C ARG A 209 5.23 34.76 -16.34
N LEU A 210 5.91 34.93 -17.48
CA LEU A 210 7.17 34.26 -17.81
C LEU A 210 8.39 35.16 -17.64
N ASP A 211 8.29 36.44 -18.01
CA ASP A 211 9.43 37.36 -18.13
C ASP A 211 10.04 37.75 -16.77
N PHE A 212 9.28 37.58 -15.69
CA PHE A 212 9.74 37.73 -14.32
C PHE A 212 8.82 36.97 -13.36
N PRO A 213 9.09 35.68 -13.04
CA PRO A 213 8.12 34.83 -12.35
C PRO A 213 7.89 35.26 -10.90
N PHE A 214 8.94 35.41 -10.10
CA PHE A 214 8.84 35.78 -8.69
C PHE A 214 10.00 36.70 -8.29
N ASP A 215 9.73 37.60 -7.35
CA ASP A 215 10.76 38.42 -6.72
C ASP A 215 11.55 37.64 -5.67
N LEU A 216 12.84 37.99 -5.48
CA LEU A 216 13.64 37.43 -4.37
C LEU A 216 13.04 37.78 -3.00
N GLN A 217 12.28 38.89 -2.91
CA GLN A 217 11.56 39.30 -1.72
C GLN A 217 10.37 38.39 -1.38
N GLU A 218 9.84 37.64 -2.35
CA GLU A 218 8.77 36.66 -2.13
C GLU A 218 9.31 35.33 -1.54
N LEU A 219 10.61 35.03 -1.70
CA LEU A 219 11.22 33.77 -1.23
C LEU A 219 11.05 33.52 0.27
N PRO A 220 11.24 34.49 1.18
CA PRO A 220 10.93 34.31 2.60
C PRO A 220 9.47 33.93 2.85
N VAL A 221 8.53 34.49 2.09
CA VAL A 221 7.09 34.17 2.22
C VAL A 221 6.84 32.72 1.81
N PHE A 222 7.41 32.28 0.68
CA PHE A 222 7.34 30.87 0.27
C PHE A 222 7.97 29.93 1.31
N ALA A 223 9.10 30.30 1.90
CA ALA A 223 9.75 29.51 2.95
C ALA A 223 8.86 29.39 4.21
N VAL A 224 8.29 30.50 4.68
CA VAL A 224 7.36 30.52 5.82
C VAL A 224 6.10 29.70 5.53
N MET A 225 5.53 29.80 4.32
CA MET A 225 4.42 28.94 3.91
C MET A 225 4.79 27.46 3.99
N GLY A 226 5.99 27.08 3.54
CA GLY A 226 6.51 25.72 3.68
C GLY A 226 6.56 25.26 5.13
N ILE A 227 7.02 26.12 6.04
CA ILE A 227 7.08 25.84 7.48
C ILE A 227 5.67 25.62 8.06
N VAL A 228 4.73 26.52 7.77
CA VAL A 228 3.34 26.41 8.24
C VAL A 228 2.66 25.16 7.68
N CYS A 229 2.84 24.87 6.39
CA CYS A 229 2.35 23.63 5.77
C CYS A 229 2.98 22.38 6.40
N GLY A 230 4.25 22.42 6.82
CA GLY A 230 4.91 21.32 7.52
C GLY A 230 4.27 21.01 8.87
N PHE A 231 4.03 22.03 9.69
CA PHE A 231 3.28 21.88 10.95
C PHE A 231 1.84 21.44 10.71
N GLY A 232 1.16 22.01 9.71
CA GLY A 232 -0.19 21.62 9.31
C GLY A 232 -0.28 20.15 8.88
N GLY A 233 0.68 19.67 8.08
CA GLY A 233 0.78 18.28 7.66
C GLY A 233 1.03 17.33 8.84
N ALA A 234 1.93 17.69 9.75
CA ALA A 234 2.17 16.90 10.97
C ALA A 234 0.91 16.84 11.86
N PHE A 235 0.25 17.98 12.08
CA PHE A 235 -1.00 18.06 12.85
C PHE A 235 -2.09 17.19 12.21
N PHE A 236 -2.24 17.25 10.89
CA PHE A 236 -3.17 16.42 10.13
C PHE A 236 -2.93 14.93 10.37
N VAL A 237 -1.68 14.46 10.23
CA VAL A 237 -1.35 13.03 10.45
C VAL A 237 -1.53 12.61 11.90
N TYR A 238 -1.20 13.48 12.86
CA TYR A 238 -1.43 13.22 14.28
C TYR A 238 -2.93 13.05 14.58
N LEU A 239 -3.74 14.00 14.13
CA LEU A 239 -5.18 14.03 14.32
C LEU A 239 -5.83 12.80 13.67
N TYR A 240 -5.48 12.53 12.41
CA TYR A 240 -5.93 11.34 11.68
C TYR A 240 -5.64 10.05 12.46
N GLY A 241 -4.44 9.93 13.03
CA GLY A 241 -4.05 8.76 13.80
C GLY A 241 -4.82 8.61 15.11
N LYS A 242 -4.96 9.70 15.87
CA LYS A 242 -5.69 9.71 17.15
C LYS A 242 -7.15 9.36 16.96
N ILE A 243 -7.76 10.02 15.98
CA ILE A 243 -9.14 9.79 15.65
C ILE A 243 -9.28 8.32 15.20
N THR A 244 -8.46 7.81 14.25
CA THR A 244 -8.59 6.42 13.73
C THR A 244 -8.50 5.35 14.83
N LEU A 245 -7.65 5.59 15.82
CA LEU A 245 -7.54 4.71 16.99
C LEU A 245 -8.77 4.78 17.91
N PHE A 246 -9.36 5.97 18.08
CA PHE A 246 -10.57 6.17 18.89
C PHE A 246 -11.73 5.30 18.38
N VAL A 247 -11.98 5.27 17.07
CA VAL A 247 -13.06 4.43 16.52
C VAL A 247 -12.75 2.96 16.61
N LYS A 248 -11.51 2.55 16.35
CA LYS A 248 -11.13 1.15 16.51
C LYS A 248 -11.30 0.67 17.95
N LYS A 249 -11.25 1.57 18.95
CA LYS A 249 -11.53 1.25 20.36
C LYS A 249 -13.02 0.96 20.60
N GLN A 250 -13.92 1.63 19.89
CA GLN A 250 -15.37 1.47 20.01
C GLN A 250 -15.91 0.24 19.25
N LYS A 251 -15.70 -0.95 19.82
CA LYS A 251 -16.04 -2.24 19.17
C LYS A 251 -17.53 -2.42 18.86
N ALA A 252 -18.43 -1.90 19.70
CA ALA A 252 -19.87 -2.10 19.53
C ALA A 252 -20.38 -1.45 18.23
N THR A 253 -20.07 -0.17 18.04
CA THR A 253 -20.48 0.56 16.83
C THR A 253 -19.73 0.08 15.60
N ASN A 254 -18.43 -0.22 15.72
CA ASN A 254 -17.66 -0.81 14.63
C ASN A 254 -18.29 -2.13 14.17
N SER A 255 -18.60 -3.05 15.09
CA SER A 255 -19.24 -4.33 14.75
C SER A 255 -20.63 -4.17 14.13
N PHE A 256 -21.41 -3.18 14.56
CA PHE A 256 -22.72 -2.88 13.98
C PHE A 256 -22.60 -2.35 12.55
N LEU A 257 -21.72 -1.38 12.33
CA LEU A 257 -21.50 -0.76 11.02
C LEU A 257 -20.87 -1.73 10.02
N MET A 258 -20.03 -2.65 10.49
CA MET A 258 -19.45 -3.73 9.69
C MET A 258 -20.49 -4.71 9.17
N LYS A 259 -21.57 -4.93 9.91
CA LYS A 259 -22.66 -5.82 9.50
C LYS A 259 -23.57 -5.15 8.45
N ASN A 260 -23.71 -3.82 8.51
CA ASN A 260 -24.64 -3.05 7.69
C ASN A 260 -23.92 -2.02 6.79
N CYS A 261 -23.02 -2.48 5.91
CA CYS A 261 -22.20 -1.60 5.06
C CYS A 261 -23.02 -0.67 4.13
N PHE A 262 -24.22 -1.08 3.72
CA PHE A 262 -25.13 -0.25 2.91
C PHE A 262 -25.71 0.93 3.69
N LEU A 263 -26.35 0.66 4.83
CA LEU A 263 -26.90 1.69 5.72
C LEU A 263 -25.80 2.70 6.09
N TYR A 264 -24.64 2.14 6.39
CA TYR A 264 -23.44 2.87 6.69
C TYR A 264 -23.04 3.84 5.57
N SER A 265 -22.89 3.35 4.33
CA SER A 265 -22.53 4.19 3.16
C SER A 265 -23.60 5.23 2.83
N ALA A 266 -24.88 4.90 3.04
CA ALA A 266 -25.99 5.82 2.86
C ALA A 266 -25.92 7.00 3.84
N LEU A 267 -25.76 6.73 5.14
CA LEU A 267 -25.69 7.75 6.19
C LEU A 267 -24.52 8.74 5.95
N VAL A 268 -23.37 8.21 5.51
CA VAL A 268 -22.20 9.03 5.14
C VAL A 268 -22.53 10.00 4.03
N SER A 269 -23.13 9.46 2.97
CA SER A 269 -23.40 10.20 1.75
C SER A 269 -24.40 11.31 2.05
N VAL A 270 -25.48 10.98 2.76
CA VAL A 270 -26.46 11.97 3.24
C VAL A 270 -25.77 13.07 4.03
N LEU A 271 -24.97 12.73 5.06
CA LEU A 271 -24.34 13.73 5.91
C LEU A 271 -23.39 14.65 5.13
N ILE A 272 -22.56 14.11 4.24
CA ILE A 272 -21.64 14.95 3.45
C ILE A 272 -22.42 15.79 2.44
N SER A 273 -23.36 15.20 1.71
CA SER A 273 -24.14 15.88 0.67
C SER A 273 -25.02 16.98 1.26
N THR A 274 -25.60 16.79 2.44
CA THR A 274 -26.33 17.85 3.17
C THR A 274 -25.42 19.04 3.48
N LEU A 275 -24.18 18.79 3.89
CA LEU A 275 -23.21 19.85 4.21
C LEU A 275 -22.63 20.52 2.96
N THR A 276 -22.58 19.84 1.82
CA THR A 276 -22.10 20.42 0.55
C THR A 276 -23.23 21.03 -0.27
N PHE A 277 -24.48 20.92 0.19
CA PHE A 277 -25.65 21.42 -0.53
C PHE A 277 -25.49 22.92 -0.87
N PRO A 278 -25.50 23.29 -2.17
CA PRO A 278 -25.20 24.64 -2.65
C PRO A 278 -25.97 25.77 -1.97
N LEU A 279 -27.28 25.62 -1.79
CA LEU A 279 -28.14 26.66 -1.22
C LEU A 279 -28.11 26.71 0.31
N GLY A 280 -27.53 25.69 0.95
CA GLY A 280 -27.36 25.63 2.40
C GLY A 280 -25.96 26.08 2.79
N PHE A 281 -25.25 25.20 3.49
CA PHE A 281 -23.88 25.48 3.94
C PHE A 281 -22.86 25.55 2.77
N GLY A 282 -23.22 25.01 1.60
CA GLY A 282 -22.38 25.04 0.40
C GLY A 282 -22.09 26.45 -0.13
N GLN A 283 -22.91 27.45 0.19
CA GLN A 283 -22.70 28.86 -0.19
C GLN A 283 -21.36 29.40 0.33
N PHE A 284 -20.92 28.94 1.51
CA PHE A 284 -19.66 29.36 2.12
C PHE A 284 -18.46 28.47 1.74
N MET A 285 -18.70 27.40 0.99
CA MET A 285 -17.69 26.39 0.65
C MET A 285 -17.51 26.21 -0.87
N ALA A 286 -18.15 27.05 -1.69
CA ALA A 286 -18.27 26.86 -3.13
C ALA A 286 -18.75 25.43 -3.46
N GLY A 287 -19.82 24.98 -2.78
CA GLY A 287 -20.28 23.58 -2.79
C GLY A 287 -20.73 23.03 -4.16
N GLN A 288 -20.97 23.91 -5.13
CA GLN A 288 -21.31 23.56 -6.52
C GLN A 288 -20.09 23.08 -7.33
N LEU A 289 -18.88 23.46 -6.90
CA LEU A 289 -17.66 23.09 -7.59
C LEU A 289 -17.23 21.67 -7.24
N THR A 290 -16.88 20.90 -8.25
CA THR A 290 -16.17 19.64 -8.06
C THR A 290 -14.77 19.90 -7.50
N GLN A 291 -14.09 18.84 -7.02
CA GLN A 291 -12.71 18.96 -6.56
C GLN A 291 -11.75 19.45 -7.65
N ARG A 292 -11.96 19.02 -8.90
CA ARG A 292 -11.16 19.41 -10.06
C ARG A 292 -11.34 20.90 -10.35
N GLU A 293 -12.58 21.37 -10.43
CA GLU A 293 -12.88 22.78 -10.69
C GLU A 293 -12.46 23.69 -9.52
N SER A 294 -12.56 23.21 -8.28
CA SER A 294 -12.03 23.93 -7.11
C SER A 294 -10.53 24.18 -7.27
N LEU A 295 -9.74 23.18 -7.68
CA LEU A 295 -8.30 23.38 -7.94
C LEU A 295 -8.04 24.36 -9.08
N ILE A 296 -8.79 24.25 -10.18
CA ILE A 296 -8.69 25.19 -11.31
C ILE A 296 -8.95 26.62 -10.84
N SER A 297 -9.98 26.82 -10.02
CA SER A 297 -10.30 28.14 -9.46
C SER A 297 -9.16 28.68 -8.58
N PHE A 298 -8.59 27.85 -7.69
CA PHE A 298 -7.48 28.29 -6.83
C PHE A 298 -6.21 28.65 -7.61
N PHE A 299 -5.93 27.94 -8.71
CA PHE A 299 -4.77 28.21 -9.55
C PHE A 299 -4.96 29.36 -10.51
N ASP A 300 -6.12 30.01 -10.52
CA ASP A 300 -6.33 31.16 -11.38
C ASP A 300 -5.33 32.29 -11.09
N HIS A 301 -4.92 33.00 -12.12
CA HIS A 301 -3.94 34.06 -12.04
C HIS A 301 -4.52 35.39 -11.51
N ARG A 302 -5.81 35.64 -11.71
CA ARG A 302 -6.49 36.88 -11.33
C ARG A 302 -6.59 37.01 -9.82
N THR A 303 -6.47 38.22 -9.29
CA THR A 303 -6.70 38.54 -7.87
C THR A 303 -8.21 38.59 -7.58
N TRP A 304 -8.68 37.92 -6.53
CA TRP A 304 -10.10 37.85 -6.20
C TRP A 304 -10.60 39.04 -5.39
N SER A 305 -9.69 39.75 -4.73
CA SER A 305 -9.98 40.98 -4.01
C SER A 305 -9.10 42.12 -4.52
N ASN A 306 -9.71 43.20 -4.99
CA ASN A 306 -9.02 44.44 -5.30
C ASN A 306 -9.40 45.47 -4.23
N HIS A 307 -8.44 45.89 -3.40
CA HIS A 307 -8.67 46.84 -2.30
C HIS A 307 -9.79 46.42 -1.32
N GLY A 308 -9.98 45.10 -1.13
CA GLY A 308 -11.02 44.55 -0.25
C GLY A 308 -12.43 44.50 -0.86
N ILE A 309 -12.60 44.94 -2.11
CA ILE A 309 -13.83 44.79 -2.89
C ILE A 309 -13.70 43.51 -3.72
N VAL A 310 -14.74 42.66 -3.69
CA VAL A 310 -14.81 41.42 -4.47
C VAL A 310 -14.89 41.79 -5.95
N ALA A 311 -13.99 41.25 -6.77
CA ALA A 311 -14.02 41.50 -8.20
C ALA A 311 -15.33 40.95 -8.83
N ASP A 312 -15.90 41.68 -9.79
CA ASP A 312 -17.04 41.18 -10.55
C ASP A 312 -16.57 40.16 -11.58
N PHE A 313 -16.99 38.91 -11.38
CA PHE A 313 -16.78 37.80 -12.30
C PHE A 313 -18.10 37.52 -13.04
N ASP A 314 -17.99 37.09 -14.31
CA ASP A 314 -19.15 36.64 -15.07
C ASP A 314 -19.79 35.42 -14.40
N ASN A 315 -21.12 35.28 -14.50
CA ASN A 315 -21.86 34.18 -13.87
C ASN A 315 -21.45 32.79 -14.41
N ASP A 316 -20.90 32.72 -15.61
CA ASP A 316 -20.42 31.47 -16.23
C ASP A 316 -18.99 31.09 -15.79
N ASP A 317 -18.31 31.96 -15.03
CA ASP A 317 -16.96 31.69 -14.54
C ASP A 317 -17.02 30.84 -13.25
N HIS A 318 -16.17 29.82 -13.16
CA HIS A 318 -16.04 28.99 -11.93
C HIS A 318 -15.74 29.84 -10.69
N LEU A 319 -15.19 31.05 -10.87
CA LEU A 319 -14.95 32.02 -9.81
C LEU A 319 -16.22 32.59 -9.17
N ALA A 320 -17.35 32.59 -9.87
CA ALA A 320 -18.61 33.08 -9.33
C ALA A 320 -19.05 32.31 -8.08
N ALA A 321 -18.68 31.03 -7.98
CA ALA A 321 -18.96 30.18 -6.81
C ALA A 321 -18.25 30.63 -5.52
N TRP A 322 -17.21 31.47 -5.62
CA TRP A 322 -16.48 32.05 -4.49
C TRP A 322 -17.00 33.42 -4.06
N LYS A 323 -18.03 33.95 -4.74
CA LYS A 323 -18.68 35.22 -4.39
C LYS A 323 -19.81 34.96 -3.39
N HIS A 324 -19.80 35.69 -2.28
CA HIS A 324 -20.92 35.72 -1.34
C HIS A 324 -21.40 37.16 -1.12
N PRO A 325 -22.71 37.44 -1.14
CA PRO A 325 -23.23 38.81 -1.02
C PRO A 325 -22.85 39.52 0.28
N GLN A 326 -22.60 38.77 1.36
CA GLN A 326 -22.38 39.30 2.72
C GLN A 326 -20.99 38.99 3.29
N ALA A 327 -20.18 38.17 2.62
CA ALA A 327 -18.91 37.69 3.17
C ALA A 327 -17.77 37.97 2.20
N ASN A 328 -16.67 38.48 2.74
CA ASN A 328 -15.46 38.71 1.95
C ASN A 328 -14.82 37.36 1.56
N VAL A 329 -14.13 37.34 0.43
CA VAL A 329 -13.38 36.19 -0.09
C VAL A 329 -12.44 35.59 0.96
N PHE A 330 -11.79 36.41 1.79
CA PHE A 330 -10.96 35.93 2.91
C PHE A 330 -11.74 35.11 3.94
N VAL A 331 -12.97 35.52 4.24
CA VAL A 331 -13.86 34.83 5.18
C VAL A 331 -14.33 33.52 4.55
N ILE A 332 -14.69 33.52 3.27
CA ILE A 332 -15.11 32.31 2.55
C ILE A 332 -13.95 31.31 2.44
N LEU A 333 -12.74 31.76 2.08
CA LEU A 333 -11.54 30.92 2.04
C LEU A 333 -11.16 30.41 3.43
N SER A 334 -11.26 31.26 4.46
CA SER A 334 -11.01 30.84 5.85
C SER A 334 -12.04 29.85 6.32
N ILE A 335 -13.33 30.06 6.04
CA ILE A 335 -14.40 29.10 6.32
C ILE A 335 -14.19 27.84 5.49
N PHE A 336 -13.73 27.91 4.24
CA PHE A 336 -13.42 26.73 3.44
C PHE A 336 -12.28 25.93 4.06
N VAL A 337 -11.17 26.59 4.46
CA VAL A 337 -10.03 25.95 5.12
C VAL A 337 -10.46 25.40 6.48
N ILE A 338 -11.09 26.21 7.33
CA ILE A 338 -11.61 25.83 8.65
C ILE A 338 -12.65 24.75 8.51
N MET A 339 -13.55 24.78 7.55
CA MET A 339 -14.55 23.75 7.38
C MET A 339 -13.93 22.51 6.79
N LYS A 340 -13.03 22.56 5.83
CA LYS A 340 -12.33 21.36 5.37
C LYS A 340 -11.42 20.80 6.50
N VAL A 341 -10.81 21.63 7.33
CA VAL A 341 -9.98 21.21 8.47
C VAL A 341 -10.83 20.76 9.67
N ASN A 342 -11.93 21.42 9.98
CA ASN A 342 -12.80 21.12 11.13
C ASN A 342 -13.91 20.10 10.79
N LYS A 343 -14.26 19.95 9.52
CA LYS A 343 -14.93 18.73 8.98
C LYS A 343 -14.03 17.51 9.17
N HIS A 344 -12.72 17.70 9.36
CA HIS A 344 -11.81 16.62 9.81
C HIS A 344 -11.84 16.41 11.34
N THR A 345 -12.46 17.27 12.17
CA THR A 345 -12.65 17.04 13.62
C THR A 345 -14.08 16.62 13.96
N ASP A 346 -15.09 17.39 13.55
CA ASP A 346 -16.50 17.15 13.94
C ASP A 346 -17.20 16.21 12.98
N THR A 347 -16.93 16.38 11.69
CA THR A 347 -17.40 15.41 10.72
C THR A 347 -16.54 14.18 10.74
N GLN A 348 -15.41 14.08 11.45
CA GLN A 348 -14.82 12.80 11.86
C GLN A 348 -15.45 12.21 13.12
N PHE A 349 -16.16 12.96 13.95
CA PHE A 349 -16.98 12.31 14.98
C PHE A 349 -18.08 11.42 14.36
N SER A 350 -18.55 11.77 13.16
CA SER A 350 -19.44 10.93 12.34
C SER A 350 -18.67 10.14 11.26
N LEU A 351 -17.75 10.77 10.51
CA LEU A 351 -16.84 10.24 9.45
C LEU A 351 -15.68 9.41 9.96
N LEU A 352 -15.64 9.17 11.26
CA LEU A 352 -14.75 8.18 11.77
C LEU A 352 -15.41 6.93 12.31
N PHE A 353 -16.71 6.95 12.59
CA PHE A 353 -17.49 5.70 12.52
C PHE A 353 -17.40 5.03 11.14
N ILE A 354 -16.81 5.74 10.18
CA ILE A 354 -16.97 5.60 8.75
C ILE A 354 -15.92 4.75 8.01
N PHE A 355 -14.91 4.15 8.65
CA PHE A 355 -14.06 3.16 7.94
C PHE A 355 -13.56 2.03 8.84
N SER A 356 -14.51 1.21 9.29
CA SER A 356 -14.21 -0.10 9.87
C SER A 356 -13.85 -1.16 8.82
N TYR A 357 -13.94 -0.84 7.52
CA TYR A 357 -13.27 -1.58 6.45
C TYR A 357 -12.33 -0.64 5.69
N ASP A 358 -11.17 -0.38 6.28
CA ASP A 358 -9.87 -0.16 5.62
C ASP A 358 -9.69 0.90 4.51
N ASP A 359 -10.66 1.81 4.32
CA ASP A 359 -10.74 2.69 3.12
C ASP A 359 -10.56 4.20 3.32
N SER A 360 -10.09 4.64 4.50
CA SER A 360 -9.87 6.07 4.79
C SER A 360 -8.65 6.69 4.09
N GLN A 361 -7.97 5.96 3.21
CA GLN A 361 -6.80 6.44 2.47
C GLN A 361 -7.09 6.92 1.04
N ILE A 362 -8.25 6.56 0.45
CA ILE A 362 -8.61 7.07 -0.87
C ILE A 362 -8.80 8.60 -0.82
N LYS A 363 -9.14 9.16 0.35
CA LYS A 363 -9.38 10.61 0.52
C LYS A 363 -8.12 11.45 0.83
N GLY A 364 -6.92 10.87 0.96
CA GLY A 364 -5.77 11.55 1.57
C GLY A 364 -5.13 12.66 0.73
N ASN A 365 -4.49 12.29 -0.38
CA ASN A 365 -3.58 13.20 -1.08
C ASN A 365 -4.27 14.32 -1.86
N ALA A 366 -5.23 13.98 -2.72
CA ALA A 366 -5.99 14.96 -3.50
C ALA A 366 -6.70 15.99 -2.61
N TYR A 367 -7.21 15.54 -1.45
CA TYR A 367 -7.82 16.42 -0.46
C TYR A 367 -6.82 17.36 0.20
N VAL A 368 -5.69 16.82 0.64
CA VAL A 368 -4.60 17.60 1.25
C VAL A 368 -4.05 18.59 0.23
N CYS A 369 -4.00 18.23 -1.05
CA CYS A 369 -3.64 19.11 -2.15
C CYS A 369 -4.64 20.28 -2.29
N VAL A 370 -5.94 20.01 -2.30
CA VAL A 370 -7.00 21.06 -2.31
C VAL A 370 -6.93 21.96 -1.09
N LEU A 371 -6.70 21.39 0.09
CA LEU A 371 -6.56 22.17 1.33
C LEU A 371 -5.31 23.06 1.30
N GLY A 372 -4.20 22.55 0.80
CA GLY A 372 -2.97 23.29 0.60
C GLY A 372 -3.14 24.40 -0.45
N ALA A 373 -3.87 24.12 -1.52
CA ALA A 373 -4.21 25.11 -2.54
C ALA A 373 -5.04 26.26 -1.96
N ALA A 374 -6.07 25.94 -1.16
CA ALA A 374 -6.90 26.95 -0.52
C ALA A 374 -6.12 27.79 0.50
N PHE A 375 -5.25 27.15 1.30
CA PHE A 375 -4.37 27.86 2.23
C PHE A 375 -3.37 28.77 1.50
N GLY A 376 -2.72 28.25 0.46
CA GLY A 376 -1.80 29.03 -0.36
C GLY A 376 -2.50 30.19 -1.06
N ARG A 377 -3.73 29.98 -1.54
CA ARG A 377 -4.57 31.03 -2.13
C ARG A 377 -4.88 32.13 -1.11
N LEU A 378 -5.26 31.75 0.12
CA LEU A 378 -5.53 32.69 1.21
C LEU A 378 -4.31 33.57 1.50
N VAL A 379 -3.11 32.97 1.56
CA VAL A 379 -1.86 33.73 1.77
C VAL A 379 -1.56 34.63 0.57
N GLY A 380 -1.75 34.15 -0.65
CA GLY A 380 -1.53 34.94 -1.88
C GLY A 380 -2.45 36.16 -1.99
N GLU A 381 -3.74 36.00 -1.72
CA GLU A 381 -4.70 37.12 -1.66
C GLU A 381 -4.36 38.09 -0.52
N GLY A 382 -3.88 37.56 0.63
CA GLY A 382 -3.42 38.38 1.74
C GLY A 382 -2.22 39.24 1.35
N LEU A 383 -1.26 38.67 0.60
CA LEU A 383 -0.11 39.41 0.13
C LEU A 383 -0.48 40.44 -0.95
N ALA A 384 -1.40 40.09 -1.86
CA ALA A 384 -1.90 40.99 -2.88
C ALA A 384 -2.68 42.19 -2.30
N THR A 385 -3.34 42.01 -1.15
CA THR A 385 -4.00 43.12 -0.43
C THR A 385 -3.05 43.97 0.40
N LEU A 386 -1.98 43.38 0.95
CA LEU A 386 -0.93 44.10 1.66
C LEU A 386 -0.05 44.93 0.72
N PHE A 387 0.20 44.44 -0.49
CA PHE A 387 1.02 45.09 -1.52
C PHE A 387 0.24 45.23 -2.84
N PRO A 388 -0.76 46.14 -2.90
CA PRO A 388 -1.64 46.30 -4.06
C PRO A 388 -0.87 46.76 -5.32
N ASP A 389 0.11 47.63 -5.13
CA ASP A 389 1.00 48.10 -6.20
C ASP A 389 2.12 47.10 -6.53
N GLY A 390 2.11 45.89 -5.96
CA GLY A 390 3.14 44.88 -6.20
C GLY A 390 4.54 45.31 -5.76
N PHE A 391 5.57 44.66 -6.31
CA PHE A 391 6.97 45.03 -6.08
C PHE A 391 7.46 45.93 -7.24
N ASN A 392 8.01 47.09 -6.89
CA ASN A 392 8.57 48.04 -7.84
C ASN A 392 10.06 47.72 -8.08
N MET A 393 10.41 47.33 -9.30
CA MET A 393 11.80 47.11 -9.72
C MET A 393 12.03 47.82 -11.06
N ASP A 394 13.08 48.64 -11.14
CA ASP A 394 13.54 49.31 -12.37
C ASP A 394 12.46 50.05 -13.19
N GLY A 395 11.45 50.62 -12.51
CA GLY A 395 10.37 51.39 -13.15
C GLY A 395 9.21 50.55 -13.71
N HIS A 396 9.25 49.22 -13.55
CA HIS A 396 8.13 48.32 -13.86
C HIS A 396 7.46 47.81 -12.58
N VAL A 397 6.13 47.88 -12.56
CA VAL A 397 5.29 47.40 -11.47
C VAL A 397 4.93 45.94 -11.71
N TYR A 398 5.36 45.06 -10.80
CA TYR A 398 5.08 43.63 -10.88
C TYR A 398 4.03 43.22 -9.85
N HIS A 399 2.79 43.02 -10.28
CA HIS A 399 1.70 42.57 -9.40
C HIS A 399 1.88 41.12 -8.94
N ILE A 400 1.51 40.87 -7.69
CA ILE A 400 1.54 39.54 -7.07
C ILE A 400 0.46 38.67 -7.71
N THR A 401 0.81 37.41 -8.03
CA THR A 401 -0.12 36.43 -8.62
C THR A 401 -0.53 35.39 -7.56
N PRO A 402 -1.74 35.49 -6.96
CA PRO A 402 -2.15 34.58 -5.87
C PRO A 402 -2.22 33.10 -6.26
N GLY A 403 -2.46 32.80 -7.54
CA GLY A 403 -2.48 31.42 -8.05
C GLY A 403 -1.17 30.66 -7.81
N VAL A 404 -0.03 31.34 -7.91
CA VAL A 404 1.30 30.74 -7.64
C VAL A 404 1.40 30.27 -6.19
N TYR A 405 0.91 31.07 -5.25
CA TYR A 405 0.92 30.74 -3.82
C TYR A 405 0.01 29.53 -3.54
N ALA A 406 -1.13 29.42 -4.23
CA ALA A 406 -1.99 28.25 -4.18
C ALA A 406 -1.26 26.98 -4.65
N VAL A 407 -0.55 27.05 -5.79
CA VAL A 407 0.26 25.94 -6.31
C VAL A 407 1.34 25.51 -5.30
N VAL A 408 2.07 26.47 -4.73
CA VAL A 408 3.10 26.21 -3.72
C VAL A 408 2.51 25.59 -2.45
N GLY A 409 1.38 26.12 -1.95
CA GLY A 409 0.68 25.59 -0.78
C GLY A 409 0.18 24.16 -1.00
N ALA A 410 -0.37 23.88 -2.18
CA ALA A 410 -0.83 22.54 -2.58
C ALA A 410 0.31 21.52 -2.55
N ALA A 411 1.45 21.85 -3.16
CA ALA A 411 2.63 21.00 -3.17
C ALA A 411 3.23 20.80 -1.77
N ALA A 412 3.38 21.89 -1.01
CA ALA A 412 4.03 21.88 0.31
C ALA A 412 3.22 21.13 1.37
N LEU A 413 1.90 21.33 1.45
CA LEU A 413 1.08 20.62 2.43
C LEU A 413 1.00 19.12 2.11
N THR A 414 0.87 18.78 0.82
CA THR A 414 0.88 17.38 0.37
C THR A 414 2.21 16.71 0.73
N ALA A 415 3.34 17.37 0.43
CA ALA A 415 4.68 16.90 0.80
C ALA A 415 4.82 16.64 2.31
N GLY A 416 4.29 17.55 3.14
CA GLY A 416 4.30 17.40 4.59
C GLY A 416 3.53 16.16 5.05
N VAL A 417 2.41 15.80 4.41
CA VAL A 417 1.62 14.63 4.79
C VAL A 417 2.21 13.31 4.25
N THR A 418 2.71 13.32 3.02
CA THR A 418 3.22 12.12 2.32
C THR A 418 4.68 11.84 2.59
N HIS A 419 5.44 12.83 3.06
CA HIS A 419 6.91 12.83 3.17
C HIS A 419 7.63 12.66 1.83
N THR A 420 7.13 13.32 0.80
CA THR A 420 7.70 13.23 -0.56
C THR A 420 8.03 14.59 -1.12
N ILE A 421 9.18 14.68 -1.80
CA ILE A 421 9.64 15.90 -2.50
C ILE A 421 9.07 15.89 -3.92
N SER A 422 8.81 14.70 -4.48
CA SER A 422 8.26 14.52 -5.82
C SER A 422 6.88 15.17 -6.03
N THR A 423 6.14 15.51 -4.97
CA THR A 423 4.88 16.27 -5.07
C THR A 423 5.09 17.63 -5.72
N GLY A 424 6.24 18.28 -5.48
CA GLY A 424 6.61 19.51 -6.18
C GLY A 424 6.78 19.31 -7.69
N VAL A 425 7.41 18.20 -8.09
CA VAL A 425 7.57 17.84 -9.51
C VAL A 425 6.24 17.53 -10.18
N ILE A 426 5.37 16.77 -9.50
CA ILE A 426 4.00 16.52 -9.97
C ILE A 426 3.28 17.85 -10.18
N MET A 427 3.40 18.78 -9.24
CA MET A 427 2.73 20.08 -9.32
C MET A 427 3.24 20.95 -10.49
N MET A 428 4.54 20.93 -10.76
CA MET A 428 5.12 21.60 -11.94
C MET A 428 4.65 20.98 -13.25
N GLU A 429 4.59 19.65 -13.35
CA GLU A 429 4.09 18.98 -14.57
C GLU A 429 2.58 19.17 -14.77
N LEU A 430 1.80 19.24 -13.69
CA LEU A 430 0.36 19.49 -13.71
C LEU A 430 0.01 20.90 -14.18
N THR A 431 0.76 21.90 -13.69
CA THR A 431 0.56 23.32 -14.04
C THR A 431 1.13 23.68 -15.41
N GLY A 432 2.09 22.89 -15.90
CA GLY A 432 2.75 23.09 -17.19
C GLY A 432 3.80 24.20 -17.19
N GLN A 433 4.11 24.80 -16.02
CA GLN A 433 5.05 25.90 -15.89
C GLN A 433 6.15 25.58 -14.87
N ILE A 434 7.40 25.55 -15.33
CA ILE A 434 8.57 25.23 -14.49
C ILE A 434 9.25 26.45 -13.88
N ASN A 435 8.83 27.66 -14.25
CA ASN A 435 9.49 28.91 -13.82
C ASN A 435 9.43 29.12 -12.29
N TYR A 436 8.46 28.52 -11.61
CA TYR A 436 8.29 28.56 -10.16
C TYR A 436 8.93 27.36 -9.43
N ALA A 437 9.82 26.62 -10.10
CA ALA A 437 10.45 25.43 -9.53
C ALA A 437 11.18 25.70 -8.20
N LEU A 438 11.96 26.79 -8.14
CA LEU A 438 12.75 27.12 -6.96
C LEU A 438 11.86 27.39 -5.73
N PRO A 439 10.86 28.31 -5.77
CA PRO A 439 9.90 28.49 -4.69
C PRO A 439 9.18 27.21 -4.25
N ILE A 440 8.66 26.43 -5.22
CA ILE A 440 7.93 25.19 -4.93
C ILE A 440 8.83 24.21 -4.16
N LEU A 441 10.06 24.00 -4.63
CA LEU A 441 10.98 23.05 -4.02
C LEU A 441 11.44 23.48 -2.62
N ILE A 442 11.72 24.77 -2.40
CA ILE A 442 12.09 25.28 -1.07
C ILE A 442 10.97 25.03 -0.07
N SER A 443 9.72 25.39 -0.40
CA SER A 443 8.57 25.19 0.48
C SER A 443 8.30 23.71 0.76
N VAL A 444 8.41 22.86 -0.27
CA VAL A 444 8.24 21.40 -0.18
C VAL A 444 9.29 20.77 0.74
N ILE A 445 10.57 21.13 0.58
CA ILE A 445 11.66 20.59 1.40
C ILE A 445 11.48 20.99 2.87
N LEU A 446 11.21 22.28 3.14
CA LEU A 446 10.99 22.77 4.51
C LEU A 446 9.79 22.10 5.17
N SER A 447 8.68 21.98 4.44
CA SER A 447 7.47 21.29 4.91
C SER A 447 7.75 19.83 5.28
N ASN A 448 8.47 19.11 4.40
CA ASN A 448 8.82 17.73 4.62
C ASN A 448 9.76 17.57 5.83
N MET A 449 10.81 18.39 5.94
CA MET A 449 11.75 18.36 7.06
C MET A 449 11.05 18.53 8.42
N ILE A 450 10.13 19.50 8.53
CA ILE A 450 9.39 19.75 9.77
C ILE A 450 8.43 18.60 10.06
N SER A 451 7.65 18.16 9.07
CA SER A 451 6.67 17.10 9.30
C SER A 451 7.34 15.77 9.66
N GLN A 452 8.43 15.41 8.99
CA GLN A 452 9.18 14.18 9.23
C GLN A 452 9.80 14.13 10.64
N SER A 453 10.15 15.29 11.20
CA SER A 453 10.62 15.38 12.59
C SER A 453 9.52 15.17 13.62
N LEU A 454 8.24 15.42 13.28
CA LEU A 454 7.13 15.45 14.24
C LEU A 454 6.22 14.22 14.18
N GLN A 455 5.91 13.72 12.99
CA GLN A 455 5.02 12.57 12.78
C GLN A 455 5.59 11.65 11.70
N PRO A 456 5.22 10.34 11.68
CA PRO A 456 5.50 9.49 10.51
C PRO A 456 4.61 9.90 9.33
N SER A 457 4.95 9.46 8.11
CA SER A 457 4.09 9.68 6.92
C SER A 457 2.69 9.10 7.13
N ILE A 458 1.68 9.62 6.42
CA ILE A 458 0.32 9.08 6.46
C ILE A 458 0.28 7.58 6.10
N TYR A 459 1.11 7.15 5.14
CA TYR A 459 1.20 5.76 4.72
C TYR A 459 1.76 4.88 5.83
N ASP A 460 2.85 5.30 6.48
CA ASP A 460 3.44 4.53 7.59
C ASP A 460 2.52 4.51 8.81
N LYS A 461 1.81 5.61 9.09
CA LYS A 461 0.81 5.67 10.17
C LYS A 461 -0.30 4.64 9.93
N VAL A 462 -0.81 4.55 8.69
CA VAL A 462 -1.85 3.57 8.35
C VAL A 462 -1.34 2.14 8.38
N ILE A 463 -0.14 1.87 7.88
CA ILE A 463 0.47 0.54 7.97
C ILE A 463 0.51 0.07 9.44
N ARG A 464 0.93 0.94 10.37
CA ARG A 464 0.95 0.66 11.81
C ARG A 464 -0.46 0.42 12.38
N ILE A 465 -1.44 1.24 11.99
CA ILE A 465 -2.84 1.12 12.43
C ILE A 465 -3.52 -0.14 11.88
N LYS A 466 -3.22 -0.53 10.64
CA LYS A 466 -3.68 -1.76 9.98
C LYS A 466 -2.95 -3.00 10.48
N LYS A 467 -1.81 -2.82 11.16
CA LYS A 467 -0.94 -3.90 11.65
C LYS A 467 -0.45 -4.78 10.49
N LEU A 468 -0.19 -4.16 9.34
CA LEU A 468 0.37 -4.87 8.19
C LEU A 468 1.78 -5.36 8.53
N PRO A 469 2.17 -6.55 8.04
CA PRO A 469 3.50 -7.11 8.28
C PRO A 469 4.55 -6.26 7.54
N TYR A 470 5.04 -5.23 8.23
CA TYR A 470 5.97 -4.25 7.71
C TYR A 470 7.18 -4.16 8.63
N LEU A 471 8.35 -4.00 8.02
CA LEU A 471 9.57 -3.71 8.75
C LEU A 471 9.66 -2.18 8.95
N PRO A 472 9.52 -1.66 10.19
CA PRO A 472 9.54 -0.23 10.45
C PRO A 472 10.89 0.42 10.21
N MET A 473 10.88 1.60 9.58
CA MET A 473 12.10 2.41 9.48
C MET A 473 12.58 2.74 10.89
N LEU A 474 13.86 2.50 11.17
CA LEU A 474 14.47 3.02 12.36
C LEU A 474 14.60 4.55 12.18
N SER A 475 13.74 5.30 12.85
CA SER A 475 13.83 6.77 12.91
C SER A 475 15.16 7.18 13.55
N TRP A 476 15.78 8.21 12.96
CA TRP A 476 17.01 8.82 13.45
C TRP A 476 16.75 9.40 14.86
N GLY A 477 17.64 9.10 15.81
CA GLY A 477 17.58 9.68 17.17
C GLY A 477 17.45 8.70 18.34
N HIS A 478 17.23 7.41 18.11
CA HIS A 478 17.11 6.43 19.20
C HIS A 478 18.45 5.70 19.42
N ARG A 479 19.35 6.32 20.19
CA ARG A 479 20.68 5.76 20.53
C ARG A 479 20.60 4.37 21.19
N ASP A 480 19.53 4.08 21.91
CA ASP A 480 19.33 2.80 22.60
C ASP A 480 19.20 1.60 21.65
N LYS A 481 18.85 1.83 20.37
CA LYS A 481 18.69 0.77 19.36
C LYS A 481 20.02 0.19 18.86
N TYR A 482 21.15 0.85 19.13
CA TYR A 482 22.48 0.32 18.80
C TYR A 482 22.94 -0.75 19.79
N ASN A 483 22.35 -0.80 20.99
CA ASN A 483 22.75 -1.72 22.05
C ASN A 483 22.06 -3.09 21.98
N ILE A 484 21.05 -3.26 21.11
CA ILE A 484 20.38 -4.54 20.89
C ILE A 484 21.14 -5.30 19.80
N HIS A 485 21.53 -6.54 20.10
CA HIS A 485 22.32 -7.40 19.22
C HIS A 485 21.48 -8.58 18.75
N VAL A 486 21.88 -9.20 17.63
CA VAL A 486 21.21 -10.38 17.08
C VAL A 486 21.07 -11.51 18.11
N GLY A 487 22.07 -11.69 18.98
CA GLY A 487 22.05 -12.67 20.06
C GLY A 487 20.87 -12.53 21.03
N ASP A 488 20.29 -11.33 21.16
CA ASP A 488 19.21 -11.03 22.11
C ASP A 488 17.84 -11.46 21.60
N PHE A 489 17.65 -11.51 20.27
CA PHE A 489 16.34 -11.78 19.65
C PHE A 489 16.33 -12.94 18.65
N MET A 490 17.47 -13.56 18.35
CA MET A 490 17.52 -14.73 17.48
C MET A 490 16.79 -15.93 18.06
N LYS A 491 16.23 -16.76 17.19
CA LYS A 491 15.68 -18.06 17.59
C LYS A 491 16.82 -19.09 17.66
N ARG A 492 17.12 -19.56 18.88
CA ARG A 492 18.17 -20.56 19.15
C ARG A 492 17.75 -21.99 18.75
N GLU A 493 16.46 -22.30 18.83
CA GLU A 493 15.93 -23.59 18.38
C GLU A 493 15.81 -23.65 16.85
N VAL A 494 16.90 -24.06 16.21
CA VAL A 494 16.97 -24.25 14.76
C VAL A 494 16.90 -25.73 14.43
N ARG A 495 16.01 -26.09 13.51
CA ARG A 495 16.00 -27.44 12.92
C ARG A 495 17.04 -27.47 11.81
N TYR A 496 17.87 -28.50 11.79
CA TYR A 496 18.96 -28.65 10.85
C TYR A 496 19.01 -30.08 10.29
N ILE A 497 19.75 -30.25 9.20
CA ILE A 497 20.06 -31.55 8.61
C ILE A 497 21.57 -31.71 8.64
N THR A 498 22.05 -32.94 8.83
CA THR A 498 23.49 -33.25 8.77
C THR A 498 23.83 -34.01 7.48
N LEU A 499 25.10 -34.03 7.09
CA LEU A 499 25.56 -34.87 5.97
C LEU A 499 25.29 -36.37 6.21
N ASN A 500 25.23 -36.78 7.47
CA ASN A 500 25.01 -38.17 7.87
C ASN A 500 23.54 -38.48 8.20
N SER A 501 22.61 -37.55 7.92
CA SER A 501 21.20 -37.75 8.22
C SER A 501 20.58 -38.84 7.35
N THR A 502 19.70 -39.63 7.96
CA THR A 502 18.97 -40.72 7.27
C THR A 502 17.72 -40.19 6.59
N TYR A 503 17.15 -40.97 5.66
CA TYR A 503 15.86 -40.62 5.05
C TYR A 503 14.74 -40.50 6.10
N ARG A 504 14.80 -41.28 7.19
CA ARG A 504 13.90 -41.20 8.34
C ARG A 504 13.98 -39.85 9.04
N ASP A 505 15.20 -39.32 9.24
CA ASP A 505 15.39 -38.01 9.87
C ASP A 505 14.80 -36.90 9.02
N ILE A 506 15.04 -36.93 7.71
CA ILE A 506 14.44 -35.97 6.77
C ILE A 506 12.91 -36.07 6.82
N PHE A 507 12.36 -37.29 6.81
CA PHE A 507 10.92 -37.49 6.87
C PHE A 507 10.31 -36.92 8.17
N LYS A 508 10.94 -37.15 9.33
CA LYS A 508 10.52 -36.58 10.63
C LYS A 508 10.62 -35.05 10.65
N ILE A 509 11.69 -34.47 10.11
CA ILE A 509 11.87 -33.01 10.05
C ILE A 509 10.83 -32.36 9.13
N LEU A 510 10.53 -32.99 7.99
CA LEU A 510 9.53 -32.53 7.05
C LEU A 510 8.10 -32.68 7.58
N GLY A 511 7.82 -33.74 8.34
CA GLY A 511 6.50 -33.97 8.97
C GLY A 511 6.23 -33.04 10.15
N SER A 512 7.26 -32.66 10.91
CA SER A 512 7.13 -31.82 12.10
C SER A 512 7.02 -30.32 11.81
N GLY A 513 7.17 -29.85 10.56
CA GLY A 513 7.04 -28.42 10.26
C GLY A 513 7.15 -28.00 8.80
N ASN A 514 6.87 -26.72 8.56
CA ASN A 514 6.69 -26.10 7.23
C ASN A 514 7.78 -25.07 6.90
N LEU A 515 9.04 -25.34 7.24
CA LEU A 515 10.16 -24.49 6.85
C LEU A 515 10.42 -24.61 5.33
N LYS A 516 10.61 -23.47 4.65
CA LYS A 516 10.90 -23.45 3.19
C LYS A 516 12.28 -24.00 2.87
N THR A 517 13.23 -23.73 3.74
CA THR A 517 14.65 -24.07 3.63
C THR A 517 15.15 -24.58 4.98
N LEU A 518 16.14 -25.46 4.94
CA LEU A 518 16.74 -26.06 6.12
C LEU A 518 18.27 -25.90 6.04
N PRO A 519 18.93 -25.50 7.12
CA PRO A 519 20.39 -25.44 7.16
C PRO A 519 20.98 -26.86 7.13
N LEU A 520 22.02 -27.02 6.32
CA LEU A 520 22.86 -28.21 6.27
C LEU A 520 24.09 -27.95 7.12
N VAL A 521 24.30 -28.77 8.14
CA VAL A 521 25.47 -28.71 9.02
C VAL A 521 26.35 -29.94 8.85
N LYS A 522 27.64 -29.84 9.20
CA LYS A 522 28.58 -30.95 9.07
C LYS A 522 28.23 -32.13 9.98
N SER A 523 28.03 -31.86 11.27
CA SER A 523 27.64 -32.86 12.28
C SER A 523 26.89 -32.20 13.43
N THR A 524 26.18 -32.99 14.23
CA THR A 524 25.49 -32.56 15.46
C THR A 524 26.45 -31.97 16.49
N GLU A 525 27.68 -32.47 16.55
CA GLU A 525 28.71 -32.00 17.49
C GLU A 525 29.34 -30.67 17.05
N SER A 526 29.69 -30.56 15.77
CA SER A 526 30.41 -29.40 15.25
C SER A 526 29.50 -28.22 14.98
N MET A 527 28.24 -28.48 14.61
CA MET A 527 27.24 -27.48 14.18
C MET A 527 27.75 -26.53 13.10
N LEU A 528 28.80 -26.88 12.35
CA LEU A 528 29.36 -26.03 11.30
C LEU A 528 28.38 -25.94 10.14
N LEU A 529 27.95 -24.72 9.80
CA LEU A 529 27.03 -24.46 8.69
C LEU A 529 27.75 -24.64 7.36
N LEU A 530 27.33 -25.63 6.58
CA LEU A 530 27.88 -25.92 5.24
C LEU A 530 27.06 -25.27 4.12
N GLY A 531 25.76 -25.07 4.34
CA GLY A 531 24.87 -24.51 3.33
C GLY A 531 23.41 -24.56 3.75
N SER A 532 22.51 -24.38 2.79
CA SER A 532 21.09 -24.58 2.99
C SER A 532 20.45 -25.36 1.85
N VAL A 533 19.41 -26.12 2.18
CA VAL A 533 18.69 -26.98 1.23
C VAL A 533 17.22 -26.60 1.24
N GLU A 534 16.65 -26.42 0.05
CA GLU A 534 15.22 -26.18 -0.10
C GLU A 534 14.40 -27.43 0.24
N ARG A 535 13.25 -27.21 0.87
CA ARG A 535 12.29 -28.27 1.17
C ARG A 535 11.88 -29.06 -0.07
N ALA A 536 11.71 -28.38 -1.21
CA ALA A 536 11.35 -29.02 -2.47
C ALA A 536 12.42 -30.02 -2.95
N GLN A 537 13.71 -29.70 -2.76
CA GLN A 537 14.82 -30.60 -3.08
C GLN A 537 14.81 -31.83 -2.16
N LEU A 538 14.57 -31.65 -0.86
CA LEU A 538 14.46 -32.76 0.09
C LEU A 538 13.28 -33.69 -0.23
N LEU A 539 12.13 -33.11 -0.62
CA LEU A 539 10.98 -33.88 -1.08
C LEU A 539 11.27 -34.63 -2.40
N ALA A 540 12.03 -34.01 -3.31
CA ALA A 540 12.46 -34.65 -4.55
C ALA A 540 13.38 -35.85 -4.27
N LEU A 541 14.31 -35.73 -3.31
CA LEU A 541 15.16 -36.85 -2.88
C LEU A 541 14.33 -38.02 -2.33
N LEU A 542 13.33 -37.73 -1.47
CA LEU A 542 12.42 -38.76 -0.96
C LEU A 542 11.59 -39.41 -2.09
N LYS A 543 11.10 -38.62 -3.04
CA LYS A 543 10.34 -39.11 -4.20
C LYS A 543 11.20 -39.99 -5.10
N GLN A 544 12.44 -39.57 -5.37
CA GLN A 544 13.40 -40.34 -6.17
C GLN A 544 13.75 -41.66 -5.50
N ARG A 545 13.98 -41.66 -4.18
CA ARG A 545 14.24 -42.88 -3.42
C ARG A 545 13.04 -43.83 -3.48
N SER A 546 11.83 -43.32 -3.22
CA SER A 546 10.60 -44.11 -3.34
C SER A 546 10.40 -44.72 -4.74
N GLN A 547 10.71 -43.97 -5.80
CA GLN A 547 10.62 -44.47 -7.18
C GLN A 547 11.68 -45.54 -7.50
N HIS A 548 12.89 -45.41 -6.94
CA HIS A 548 13.94 -46.42 -7.08
C HIS A 548 13.51 -47.75 -6.46
N LEU A 549 13.00 -47.69 -5.22
CA LEU A 549 12.51 -48.87 -4.50
C LEU A 549 11.35 -49.55 -5.24
N ARG A 550 10.46 -48.78 -5.87
CA ARG A 550 9.37 -49.34 -6.71
C ARG A 550 9.87 -50.01 -7.99
N LYS A 551 10.96 -49.53 -8.59
CA LYS A 551 11.54 -50.12 -9.80
C LYS A 551 12.33 -51.39 -9.50
N GLU A 552 13.07 -51.43 -8.40
CA GLU A 552 13.77 -52.64 -7.93
C GLU A 552 12.80 -53.75 -7.55
N ASN A 553 11.62 -53.41 -7.04
CA ASN A 553 10.62 -54.37 -6.55
C ASN A 553 9.44 -54.62 -7.51
N ALA A 554 9.54 -54.34 -8.82
CA ALA A 554 8.48 -54.70 -9.75
C ALA A 554 8.26 -56.22 -9.75
N PRO A 555 7.11 -56.74 -9.24
CA PRO A 555 6.99 -58.17 -8.97
C PRO A 555 6.59 -58.93 -10.24
N THR A 556 7.31 -60.02 -10.53
CA THR A 556 6.92 -61.03 -11.52
C THR A 556 5.89 -62.04 -11.01
N MET A 557 5.33 -61.89 -9.80
CA MET A 557 4.45 -62.90 -9.16
C MET A 557 3.34 -62.29 -8.27
N PRO A 558 2.19 -62.99 -8.08
CA PRO A 558 1.01 -62.44 -7.40
C PRO A 558 1.17 -62.37 -5.88
N ILE A 559 0.58 -61.34 -5.29
CA ILE A 559 0.80 -60.88 -3.91
C ILE A 559 0.06 -61.78 -2.90
N SER A 560 0.80 -62.45 -2.02
CA SER A 560 0.28 -63.17 -0.84
C SER A 560 0.42 -62.31 0.42
N TYR A 561 -0.53 -62.43 1.37
CA TYR A 561 -0.64 -61.61 2.59
C TYR A 561 0.60 -61.69 3.51
N LYS A 562 1.42 -62.76 3.45
CA LYS A 562 2.72 -62.86 4.16
C LYS A 562 3.77 -61.85 3.67
N VAL A 563 3.65 -61.38 2.42
CA VAL A 563 4.59 -60.45 1.80
C VAL A 563 4.39 -59.02 2.33
N HIS A 564 3.17 -58.66 2.77
CA HIS A 564 2.86 -57.28 3.18
C HIS A 564 3.59 -56.85 4.46
N PHE A 565 3.78 -57.76 5.43
CA PHE A 565 4.53 -57.50 6.66
C PHE A 565 6.04 -57.36 6.40
N GLN A 566 6.59 -58.20 5.52
CA GLN A 566 8.01 -58.13 5.11
C GLN A 566 8.32 -56.88 4.29
N ILE A 567 7.36 -56.41 3.47
CA ILE A 567 7.50 -55.15 2.73
C ILE A 567 7.56 -53.95 3.70
N GLU A 568 6.77 -53.94 4.79
CA GLU A 568 6.80 -52.84 5.77
C GLU A 568 8.09 -52.76 6.56
N GLU A 569 8.58 -53.90 7.09
CA GLU A 569 9.87 -53.93 7.80
C GLU A 569 11.02 -53.56 6.88
N TRP A 570 10.96 -53.98 5.61
CA TRP A 570 11.94 -53.60 4.60
C TRP A 570 11.84 -52.10 4.25
N GLU A 571 10.64 -51.54 4.04
CA GLU A 571 10.44 -50.11 3.82
C GLU A 571 10.94 -49.27 5.00
N GLU A 572 10.76 -49.75 6.24
CA GLU A 572 11.33 -49.12 7.44
C GLU A 572 12.86 -49.19 7.44
N GLN A 573 13.47 -50.31 7.04
CA GLN A 573 14.92 -50.44 6.92
C GLN A 573 15.51 -49.51 5.85
N GLN A 574 14.79 -49.33 4.73
CA GLN A 574 15.24 -48.44 3.65
C GLN A 574 15.20 -46.94 4.05
N LEU A 575 14.39 -46.57 5.05
CA LEU A 575 14.39 -45.22 5.61
C LEU A 575 15.60 -44.95 6.50
N ASP A 576 16.25 -45.99 7.03
CA ASP A 576 17.42 -45.87 7.89
C ASP A 576 18.75 -45.72 7.11
N GLU A 577 18.69 -45.79 5.78
CA GLU A 577 19.84 -45.46 4.95
C GLU A 577 20.19 -43.96 4.96
N GLN A 578 21.48 -43.69 4.78
CA GLN A 578 22.00 -42.33 4.66
C GLN A 578 21.57 -41.67 3.36
N VAL A 579 21.27 -40.38 3.45
CA VAL A 579 20.82 -39.61 2.30
C VAL A 579 22.02 -39.25 1.42
N ASN A 580 21.91 -39.55 0.13
CA ASN A 580 22.92 -39.14 -0.83
C ASN A 580 22.65 -37.71 -1.31
N PHE A 581 23.43 -36.75 -0.80
CA PHE A 581 23.30 -35.33 -1.16
C PHE A 581 23.99 -34.95 -2.49
N ASN A 582 24.69 -35.85 -3.19
CA ASN A 582 25.45 -35.52 -4.39
C ASN A 582 24.59 -34.95 -5.53
N ASN A 583 23.34 -35.42 -5.65
CA ASN A 583 22.39 -34.94 -6.65
C ASN A 583 21.47 -33.83 -6.12
N CYS A 584 21.68 -33.37 -4.88
CA CYS A 584 20.88 -32.33 -4.25
C CYS A 584 21.47 -30.95 -4.56
N LYS A 585 20.63 -30.00 -4.99
CA LYS A 585 21.05 -28.60 -5.12
C LYS A 585 21.14 -27.97 -3.73
N ILE A 586 22.37 -27.83 -3.24
CA ILE A 586 22.69 -27.15 -2.00
C ILE A 586 23.11 -25.72 -2.34
N ASP A 587 22.55 -24.74 -1.61
CA ASP A 587 23.10 -23.38 -1.59
C ASP A 587 24.29 -23.35 -0.62
N PRO A 588 25.54 -23.21 -1.11
CA PRO A 588 26.73 -23.28 -0.26
C PRO A 588 26.96 -22.00 0.56
N ALA A 589 26.30 -20.89 0.22
CA ALA A 589 26.55 -19.60 0.83
C ALA A 589 25.24 -18.90 1.25
N PRO A 590 24.42 -19.54 2.11
CA PRO A 590 23.22 -18.90 2.62
C PRO A 590 23.63 -17.68 3.46
N PHE A 591 22.78 -16.66 3.50
CA PHE A 591 23.12 -15.42 4.21
C PHE A 591 23.34 -15.65 5.72
N GLN A 592 24.49 -15.17 6.22
CA GLN A 592 24.92 -15.37 7.60
C GLN A 592 25.03 -14.02 8.34
N LEU A 593 24.68 -14.03 9.62
CA LEU A 593 24.83 -12.92 10.55
C LEU A 593 25.70 -13.34 11.72
N VAL A 594 26.57 -12.42 12.16
CA VAL A 594 27.32 -12.59 13.39
C VAL A 594 26.40 -12.27 14.57
N GLU A 595 26.48 -13.05 15.66
CA GLU A 595 25.64 -12.86 16.87
C GLU A 595 25.71 -11.44 17.46
N ARG A 596 26.88 -10.78 17.34
CA ARG A 596 27.11 -9.39 17.80
C ARG A 596 26.73 -8.32 16.78
N THR A 597 26.01 -8.66 15.72
CA THR A 597 25.51 -7.65 14.78
C THR A 597 24.40 -6.85 15.46
N SER A 598 24.51 -5.52 15.45
CA SER A 598 23.48 -4.64 16.01
C SER A 598 22.16 -4.75 15.25
N LEU A 599 21.03 -4.52 15.93
CA LEU A 599 19.68 -4.51 15.35
C LEU A 599 19.58 -3.60 14.11
N HIS A 600 20.20 -2.42 14.14
CA HIS A 600 20.20 -1.49 13.00
C HIS A 600 20.87 -2.08 11.76
N LYS A 601 22.08 -2.64 11.90
CA LYS A 601 22.79 -3.30 10.79
C LYS A 601 21.99 -4.49 10.25
N THR A 602 21.43 -5.31 11.14
CA THR A 602 20.57 -6.43 10.74
C THR A 602 19.33 -5.94 9.96
N HIS A 603 18.65 -4.90 10.45
CA HIS A 603 17.53 -4.29 9.74
C HIS A 603 17.93 -3.79 8.35
N THR A 604 19.06 -3.08 8.23
CA THR A 604 19.57 -2.59 6.95
C THR A 604 19.88 -3.75 6.00
N MET A 605 20.53 -4.81 6.46
CA MET A 605 20.82 -6.00 5.64
C MET A 605 19.55 -6.67 5.13
N PHE A 606 18.58 -6.92 6.02
CA PHE A 606 17.29 -7.51 5.64
C PHE A 606 16.54 -6.65 4.62
N SER A 607 16.61 -5.32 4.76
CA SER A 607 15.93 -4.37 3.87
C SER A 607 16.62 -4.25 2.50
N VAL A 608 17.95 -4.11 2.47
CA VAL A 608 18.74 -3.94 1.23
C VAL A 608 18.73 -5.22 0.40
N LEU A 609 18.92 -6.36 1.06
CA LEU A 609 19.03 -7.67 0.41
C LEU A 609 17.68 -8.37 0.26
N ASN A 610 16.59 -7.79 0.79
CA ASN A 610 15.24 -8.35 0.76
C ASN A 610 15.19 -9.78 1.32
N LEU A 611 15.85 -10.00 2.46
CA LEU A 611 15.98 -11.32 3.08
C LEU A 611 14.71 -11.69 3.83
N ASP A 612 14.25 -12.93 3.66
CA ASP A 612 13.16 -13.50 4.47
C ASP A 612 13.68 -13.95 5.85
N TYR A 613 14.90 -14.46 5.87
CA TYR A 613 15.59 -14.99 7.05
C TYR A 613 17.11 -14.96 6.83
N ALA A 614 17.86 -15.10 7.92
CA ALA A 614 19.31 -15.24 7.93
C ALA A 614 19.74 -16.22 9.03
N TYR A 615 20.77 -17.00 8.75
CA TYR A 615 21.38 -17.88 9.76
C TYR A 615 22.31 -17.06 10.64
N VAL A 616 22.31 -17.32 11.94
CA VAL A 616 23.23 -16.69 12.88
C VAL A 616 24.36 -17.67 13.16
N THR A 617 25.59 -17.25 12.88
CA THR A 617 26.78 -18.07 13.09
C THR A 617 27.74 -17.42 14.08
N SER A 618 28.43 -18.27 14.84
CA SER A 618 29.55 -17.91 15.70
C SER A 618 30.72 -18.83 15.37
N ILE A 619 31.78 -18.26 14.79
CA ILE A 619 32.96 -19.03 14.33
C ILE A 619 32.53 -20.16 13.37
N GLY A 620 31.60 -19.86 12.46
CA GLY A 620 31.05 -20.81 11.48
C GLY A 620 30.03 -21.82 12.03
N ARG A 621 29.83 -21.89 13.35
CA ARG A 621 28.82 -22.76 13.97
C ARG A 621 27.44 -22.11 13.90
N LEU A 622 26.42 -22.87 13.53
CA LEU A 622 25.02 -22.44 13.54
C LEU A 622 24.53 -22.31 14.97
N VAL A 623 24.21 -21.07 15.39
CA VAL A 623 23.72 -20.76 16.74
C VAL A 623 22.24 -20.42 16.75
N GLY A 624 21.73 -19.85 15.65
CA GLY A 624 20.36 -19.40 15.59
C GLY A 624 19.89 -19.07 14.18
N VAL A 625 18.62 -18.68 14.08
CA VAL A 625 18.02 -18.09 12.88
C VAL A 625 17.28 -16.83 13.27
N VAL A 626 17.41 -15.81 12.45
CA VAL A 626 16.57 -14.61 12.49
C VAL A 626 15.67 -14.63 11.27
N SER A 627 14.36 -14.53 11.44
CA SER A 627 13.44 -14.20 10.36
C SER A 627 12.92 -12.77 10.52
N LEU A 628 12.23 -12.26 9.49
CA LEU A 628 11.51 -10.98 9.56
C LEU A 628 10.60 -10.87 10.79
N LYS A 629 10.05 -12.00 11.28
CA LYS A 629 9.16 -12.02 12.44
C LYS A 629 9.89 -11.67 13.73
N GLU A 630 11.05 -12.26 13.98
CA GLU A 630 11.86 -11.95 15.17
C GLU A 630 12.41 -10.53 15.09
N LEU A 631 12.83 -10.10 13.89
CA LEU A 631 13.32 -8.75 13.65
C LEU A 631 12.25 -7.68 13.95
N CYS A 632 11.01 -7.84 13.46
CA CYS A 632 9.92 -6.92 13.76
C CYS A 632 9.62 -6.86 15.27
N LYS A 633 9.59 -8.02 15.95
CA LYS A 633 9.39 -8.07 17.41
C LYS A 633 10.48 -7.33 18.18
N ALA A 634 11.74 -7.45 17.76
CA ALA A 634 12.86 -6.75 18.39
C ALA A 634 12.73 -5.22 18.23
N ILE A 635 12.24 -4.76 17.07
CA ILE A 635 11.99 -3.33 16.85
C ILE A 635 10.77 -2.84 17.65
N GLU A 636 9.73 -3.67 17.79
CA GLU A 636 8.54 -3.36 18.60
C GLU A 636 8.86 -3.32 20.11
N GLY A 637 9.61 -4.28 20.62
CA GLY A 637 10.01 -4.35 22.03
C GLY A 637 10.99 -3.24 22.44
N SER A 638 11.62 -2.56 21.49
CA SER A 638 12.50 -1.41 21.70
C SER A 638 11.81 -0.05 21.52
N LEU A 639 10.50 -0.03 21.23
CA LEU A 639 9.69 1.18 21.26
C LEU A 639 9.09 1.33 22.68
N PRO A 640 9.13 2.53 23.29
CA PRO A 640 8.48 2.77 24.58
C PRO A 640 6.99 2.41 24.48
N ALA A 641 6.48 1.79 25.54
CA ALA A 641 5.19 1.11 25.60
C ALA A 641 3.99 2.07 25.56
N ASP A 642 3.82 2.84 24.48
CA ASP A 642 2.56 3.49 24.15
C ASP A 642 1.65 2.48 23.46
N GLY A 643 0.94 1.73 24.29
CA GLY A 643 -0.39 1.17 24.02
C GLY A 643 -0.61 0.49 22.67
N VAL A 644 -0.32 -0.81 22.61
CA VAL A 644 -1.21 -1.91 22.15
C VAL A 644 -0.32 -3.13 21.89
N ARG A 645 -0.40 -4.15 22.76
CA ARG A 645 0.20 -5.47 22.50
C ARG A 645 -0.37 -6.01 21.18
N LEU A 646 0.49 -6.12 20.17
CA LEU A 646 0.20 -6.73 18.89
C LEU A 646 0.10 -8.26 19.08
N ARG A 647 -1.09 -8.84 18.93
CA ARG A 647 -1.17 -10.25 18.50
C ARG A 647 -0.84 -10.29 17.01
N PRO A 648 0.18 -11.03 16.57
CA PRO A 648 0.42 -11.18 15.15
C PRO A 648 -0.70 -12.05 14.54
N ILE A 649 -1.45 -11.51 13.58
CA ILE A 649 -2.26 -12.31 12.65
C ILE A 649 -1.29 -12.90 11.60
N LEU A 650 -0.31 -13.68 12.07
CA LEU A 650 0.61 -14.43 11.21
C LEU A 650 0.12 -15.86 10.94
N ALA A 651 -1.07 -16.22 11.43
CA ALA A 651 -1.64 -17.55 11.29
C ALA A 651 -2.69 -17.67 10.16
N THR A 652 -3.26 -16.57 9.66
CA THR A 652 -4.42 -16.68 8.73
C THR A 652 -4.09 -16.39 7.27
N PHE A 653 -3.00 -15.67 6.97
CA PHE A 653 -2.70 -15.21 5.61
C PHE A 653 -1.57 -15.96 4.90
N ARG A 654 -0.85 -16.87 5.58
CA ARG A 654 0.27 -17.60 4.97
C ARG A 654 -0.09 -18.96 4.37
N ASP A 655 -1.30 -19.46 4.62
CA ASP A 655 -1.68 -20.84 4.25
C ASP A 655 -2.54 -20.99 2.99
N ARG A 656 -2.85 -19.90 2.25
CA ARG A 656 -3.71 -19.98 1.04
C ARG A 656 -3.04 -19.68 -0.30
N GLY A 657 -1.79 -19.21 -0.32
CA GLY A 657 -1.08 -18.76 -1.54
C GLY A 657 -0.42 -19.83 -2.40
N VAL A 658 -0.59 -21.11 -2.05
CA VAL A 658 -0.20 -22.22 -2.94
C VAL A 658 -1.48 -23.01 -3.11
N ARG A 659 -2.26 -22.76 -4.17
CA ARG A 659 -3.31 -23.66 -4.67
C ARG A 659 -3.11 -24.13 -6.11
N GLY A 660 -2.01 -23.72 -6.75
CA GLY A 660 -1.57 -24.21 -8.07
C GLY A 660 -0.37 -25.14 -7.97
N SER A 661 -0.62 -26.40 -7.64
CA SER A 661 0.20 -27.63 -7.83
C SER A 661 -0.22 -28.68 -6.77
N TRP A 662 -1.53 -28.82 -6.52
CA TRP A 662 -2.02 -29.71 -5.46
C TRP A 662 -2.19 -31.15 -5.87
N THR A 663 -2.12 -31.45 -7.16
CA THR A 663 -2.28 -32.82 -7.66
C THR A 663 -1.13 -33.72 -7.23
N GLU A 664 0.10 -33.20 -7.07
CA GLU A 664 1.24 -34.00 -6.60
C GLU A 664 1.32 -34.13 -5.06
N THR A 665 0.82 -33.14 -4.31
CA THR A 665 0.78 -33.20 -2.83
C THR A 665 -0.32 -34.10 -2.29
N THR A 666 -1.43 -34.30 -3.02
CA THR A 666 -2.51 -35.20 -2.58
C THR A 666 -2.09 -36.66 -2.50
N GLU A 667 -1.21 -37.12 -3.40
CA GLU A 667 -0.74 -38.51 -3.37
C GLU A 667 0.24 -38.78 -2.22
N LEU A 668 1.15 -37.82 -1.94
CA LEU A 668 2.05 -37.90 -0.79
C LEU A 668 1.32 -37.73 0.55
N ARG A 669 0.29 -36.87 0.61
CA ARG A 669 -0.53 -36.71 1.81
C ARG A 669 -1.43 -37.92 2.06
N LYS A 670 -1.94 -38.57 1.01
CA LYS A 670 -2.61 -39.87 1.11
C LYS A 670 -1.65 -40.96 1.59
N LEU A 671 -0.40 -40.98 1.12
CA LEU A 671 0.64 -41.89 1.63
C LEU A 671 0.99 -41.58 3.09
N LEU A 672 1.07 -40.29 3.47
CA LEU A 672 1.31 -39.83 4.83
C LEU A 672 0.16 -40.22 5.77
N ASP A 673 -1.08 -39.97 5.36
CA ASP A 673 -2.29 -40.31 6.12
C ASP A 673 -2.46 -41.82 6.20
N HIS A 674 -2.12 -42.58 5.15
CA HIS A 674 -2.16 -44.04 5.15
C HIS A 674 -1.11 -44.65 6.10
N GLN A 675 0.12 -44.12 6.11
CA GLN A 675 1.21 -44.54 7.00
C GLN A 675 0.94 -44.16 8.47
N ILE A 676 0.42 -42.95 8.72
CA ILE A 676 0.02 -42.51 10.06
C ILE A 676 -1.12 -43.39 10.57
N LYS A 677 -2.16 -43.65 9.77
CA LYS A 677 -3.29 -44.51 10.16
C LYS A 677 -2.84 -45.94 10.47
N LYS A 678 -1.87 -46.48 9.72
CA LYS A 678 -1.22 -47.77 10.00
C LYS A 678 -0.48 -47.79 11.35
N GLN A 679 0.27 -46.73 11.67
CA GLN A 679 0.96 -46.63 12.98
C GLN A 679 -0.01 -46.49 14.15
N THR A 680 -1.12 -45.75 13.99
CA THR A 680 -2.14 -45.63 15.06
C THR A 680 -2.88 -46.95 15.30
N GLU A 681 -3.10 -47.76 14.26
CA GLU A 681 -3.67 -49.11 14.38
C GLU A 681 -2.69 -50.09 15.03
N LYS A 682 -1.38 -49.99 14.75
CA LYS A 682 -0.30 -50.78 15.38
C LYS A 682 -0.16 -50.48 16.89
N MET A 683 -0.35 -49.22 17.31
CA MET A 683 -0.39 -48.85 18.73
C MET A 683 -1.63 -49.39 19.45
N LYS A 684 -2.79 -49.42 18.78
CA LYS A 684 -4.01 -50.02 19.35
C LYS A 684 -3.92 -51.54 19.45
N SER A 685 -3.34 -52.22 18.46
CA SER A 685 -3.17 -53.68 18.54
C SER A 685 -2.13 -54.09 19.57
N SER A 686 -1.03 -53.35 19.72
CA SER A 686 -0.03 -53.56 20.78
C SER A 686 -0.63 -53.37 22.19
N SER A 687 -1.46 -52.35 22.39
CA SER A 687 -2.18 -52.15 23.66
C SER A 687 -3.10 -53.33 23.99
N ILE A 688 -3.81 -53.88 23.00
CA ILE A 688 -4.71 -55.02 23.19
C ILE A 688 -3.93 -56.31 23.47
N ILE A 689 -2.80 -56.52 22.78
CA ILE A 689 -1.91 -57.68 22.99
C ILE A 689 -1.24 -57.63 24.36
N THR A 690 -0.89 -56.44 24.87
CA THR A 690 -0.30 -56.28 26.21
C THR A 690 -1.31 -56.55 27.32
N THR A 691 -2.58 -56.19 27.12
CA THR A 691 -3.68 -56.53 28.04
C THR A 691 -3.96 -58.04 28.04
N ILE A 692 -3.98 -58.67 26.87
CA ILE A 692 -4.23 -60.13 26.74
C ILE A 692 -3.06 -60.95 27.30
N LEU A 693 -1.81 -60.52 27.12
CA LEU A 693 -0.63 -61.18 27.71
C LEU A 693 -0.55 -60.95 29.23
N GLY A 694 -1.01 -59.81 29.73
CA GLY A 694 -1.12 -59.54 31.17
C GLY A 694 -2.14 -60.44 31.87
N GLU A 695 -3.25 -60.77 31.21
CA GLU A 695 -4.29 -61.68 31.75
C GLU A 695 -3.90 -63.17 31.64
N MET A 696 -3.05 -63.56 30.67
CA MET A 696 -2.57 -64.95 30.55
C MET A 696 -1.46 -65.31 31.57
N CYS A 697 -0.72 -64.35 32.11
CA CYS A 697 0.31 -64.63 33.14
C CYS A 697 -0.24 -64.87 34.55
N THR A 698 -1.56 -64.77 34.76
CA THR A 698 -2.23 -65.16 36.02
C THR A 698 -2.79 -66.59 36.03
N PHE A 699 -2.61 -67.35 34.95
CA PHE A 699 -2.99 -68.76 34.84
C PHE A 699 -1.83 -69.60 34.28
N TYR A 700 -0.73 -69.70 35.03
CA TYR A 700 0.17 -70.87 35.05
C TYR A 700 1.07 -70.83 36.28
#